data_AF-A0A7G4A0Q9-F1
#
_entry.id   AF-A0A7G4A0Q9-F1
#
_cell.length_a   1.000
_cell.length_b   1.000
_cell.length_c   1.000
_cell.angle_alpha   90.00
_cell.angle_beta   90.00
_cell.angle_gamma   90.00
#
_symmetry.space_group_name_H-M   'P 1'
#
loop_
_entity.id
_entity.type
_entity.pdbx_description
1 polymer ?
#
loop_
_entity_poly.entity_id
_entity_poly.type
_entity_poly.pdbx_seq_one_letter_code
_entity_poly.pdbx_strand_id
1 'polypeptide(L)'
;MPSSNPIPLQSHKNILLLALLIAVLIYLLEGPLASGAFLSTITITAIQSRKKWDSLLRKAVEAEDSSALSELKKQQIELTFEQKLKMLCNAYHLDKKEFIYWLEQQQFKVSISEIFSIFKQNKDKNFLRLCIERFSSLPSQASLRIVLKELLVSNDHIPIDSLLNIYPKEVLKGLSKLSQYRKELLDFIVRNKHWLTKNSDIVWGIFPNLSSPFPYDLYRICYPEDRREVAILLYELKKSQPNKAFCLILVDELDTNITAITDLEKIIKKALKNKQEEIAIYLINRMGPILKRTPELANSLLFENVRNPMIAELLIANGADVNSMKDGVSVGERAISWPRKRRESQNALNLLLKHRINLAQEVNDKPHTATRMTLLGFLPFTNLKIKSSLEPELHKAVEANRYQKFISLFLEIPGESRSNENLCHHSYMQDSYVFWNFLLNLYFKMEGQPHGVAPASKNQFLDCLNNCLKRLYTKEGDFDSVITYDCYQQFQPVVLPVILSGRSHIATVGFMKVSPNFHVSVEADRSDERHDFSVFISRPHDPAQFSKYTATYSRPLPIAFWQTHSSPSIFYKDLAPQTGAFCPAISAKHAFFIAHFLSVVKQQIAGLEESTIERKLSEILNNSYKVTTEWFNQFFISVKRMLLEGYQQLDSKYINYDFLALAEKATNMEEEKLISEQFPLSIKLS
;
A
#
# COMPACT_ATOMS: atom_id res chain seq x y z
N MET A 1 48.13 8.97 5.19
CA MET A 1 48.96 9.86 4.34
C MET A 1 48.04 10.87 3.69
N PRO A 2 48.26 12.17 3.88
CA PRO A 2 49.35 12.86 3.20
C PRO A 2 50.33 13.62 4.11
N SER A 3 51.54 13.76 3.55
CA SER A 3 52.63 14.71 3.81
C SER A 3 52.84 15.20 5.24
N SER A 4 53.69 14.47 5.97
CA SER A 4 54.64 15.08 6.91
C SER A 4 55.45 16.12 6.15
N ASN A 5 55.16 17.41 6.36
CA ASN A 5 56.08 18.46 5.96
C ASN A 5 57.42 18.21 6.66
N PRO A 6 58.53 18.05 5.94
CA PRO A 6 59.83 18.13 6.57
C PRO A 6 59.95 19.56 7.12
N ILE A 7 60.40 19.66 8.37
CA ILE A 7 60.94 20.89 8.98
C ILE A 7 61.71 21.68 7.90
N PRO A 8 61.59 23.02 7.79
CA PRO A 8 62.10 23.77 6.65
C PRO A 8 63.64 23.70 6.58
N LEU A 9 64.16 22.67 5.91
CA LEU A 9 65.54 22.62 5.42
C LEU A 9 65.84 23.77 4.43
N GLN A 10 64.83 24.52 3.99
CA GLN A 10 64.97 25.72 3.17
C GLN A 10 65.63 26.88 3.90
N SER A 11 65.40 27.10 5.21
CA SER A 11 66.07 28.20 5.91
C SER A 11 67.57 27.93 6.04
N HIS A 12 67.95 26.69 6.33
CA HIS A 12 69.35 26.29 6.43
C HIS A 12 70.04 26.24 5.07
N LYS A 13 69.37 25.86 3.99
CA LYS A 13 69.94 25.96 2.63
C LYS A 13 70.21 27.41 2.24
N ASN A 14 69.30 28.34 2.52
CA ASN A 14 69.48 29.76 2.20
C ASN A 14 70.56 30.39 3.09
N ILE A 15 70.63 30.02 4.37
CA ILE A 15 71.70 30.46 5.29
C ILE A 15 73.05 29.85 4.88
N LEU A 16 73.11 28.58 4.46
CA LEU A 16 74.34 27.98 3.94
C LEU A 16 74.77 28.62 2.62
N LEU A 17 73.83 28.93 1.71
CA LEU A 17 74.14 29.58 0.44
C LEU A 17 74.65 31.00 0.67
N LEU A 18 74.02 31.75 1.57
CA LEU A 18 74.44 33.10 1.96
C LEU A 18 75.79 33.07 2.68
N ALA A 19 76.01 32.09 3.56
CA ALA A 19 77.29 31.84 4.22
C ALA A 19 78.39 31.48 3.21
N LEU A 20 78.08 30.68 2.19
CA LEU A 20 79.02 30.35 1.11
C LEU A 20 79.33 31.58 0.27
N LEU A 21 78.33 32.39 -0.06
CA LEU A 21 78.50 33.65 -0.80
C LEU A 21 79.36 34.66 -0.02
N ILE A 22 79.11 34.81 1.28
CA ILE A 22 79.90 35.67 2.15
C ILE A 22 81.31 35.09 2.34
N ALA A 23 81.47 33.76 2.45
CA ALA A 23 82.79 33.13 2.53
C ALA A 23 83.61 33.32 1.24
N VAL A 24 82.97 33.31 0.07
CA VAL A 24 83.61 33.62 -1.23
C VAL A 24 84.00 35.10 -1.30
N LEU A 25 83.16 36.01 -0.81
CA LEU A 25 83.48 37.44 -0.70
C LEU A 25 84.65 37.71 0.26
N ILE A 26 84.66 37.06 1.43
CA ILE A 26 85.76 37.15 2.41
C ILE A 26 87.04 36.53 1.82
N TYR A 27 86.94 35.42 1.08
CA TYR A 27 88.08 34.83 0.37
C TYR A 27 88.70 35.80 -0.64
N LEU A 28 87.87 36.53 -1.39
CA LEU A 28 88.31 37.51 -2.38
C LEU A 28 88.93 38.77 -1.76
N LEU A 29 88.45 39.21 -0.58
CA LEU A 29 88.88 40.44 0.06
C LEU A 29 90.05 40.25 1.05
N GLU A 30 90.05 39.17 1.81
CA GLU A 30 90.93 38.96 2.99
C GLU A 30 91.77 37.66 2.88
N GLY A 31 91.56 36.88 1.81
CA GLY A 31 92.36 35.69 1.50
C GLY A 31 91.88 34.37 2.15
N PRO A 32 92.56 33.24 1.82
CA PRO A 32 92.14 31.88 2.15
C PRO A 32 91.99 31.57 3.65
N LEU A 33 92.79 32.20 4.51
CA LEU A 33 92.76 31.94 5.95
C LEU A 33 91.52 32.56 6.62
N ALA A 34 91.10 33.74 6.18
CA ALA A 34 89.92 34.43 6.70
C ALA A 34 88.61 33.71 6.31
N SER A 35 88.53 33.18 5.08
CA SER A 35 87.36 32.40 4.64
C SER A 35 87.27 31.04 5.35
N GLY A 36 88.41 30.39 5.58
CA GLY A 36 88.49 29.14 6.37
C GLY A 36 88.02 29.35 7.80
N ALA A 37 88.45 30.43 8.44
CA ALA A 37 87.98 30.82 9.77
C ALA A 37 86.46 31.06 9.77
N PHE A 38 85.93 31.86 8.84
CA PHE A 38 84.49 32.17 8.76
C PHE A 38 83.61 30.93 8.54
N LEU A 39 83.99 30.04 7.60
CA LEU A 39 83.28 28.78 7.36
C LEU A 39 83.36 27.84 8.57
N SER A 40 84.48 27.81 9.28
CA SER A 40 84.62 27.05 10.52
C SER A 40 83.68 27.59 11.62
N THR A 41 83.56 28.91 11.77
CA THR A 41 82.67 29.52 12.76
C THR A 41 81.21 29.25 12.44
N ILE A 42 80.81 29.29 11.17
CA ILE A 42 79.44 28.99 10.72
C ILE A 42 79.11 27.51 10.89
N THR A 43 80.03 26.60 10.54
CA THR A 43 79.81 25.17 10.76
C THR A 43 79.78 24.82 12.24
N ILE A 44 80.65 25.41 13.07
CA ILE A 44 80.62 25.24 14.53
C ILE A 44 79.33 25.78 15.13
N THR A 45 78.86 26.97 14.73
CA THR A 45 77.59 27.54 15.22
C THR A 45 76.36 26.79 14.70
N ALA A 46 76.38 26.24 13.48
CA ALA A 46 75.34 25.38 12.96
C ALA A 46 75.28 24.01 13.69
N ILE A 47 76.44 23.44 14.04
CA ILE A 47 76.52 22.21 14.84
C ILE A 47 76.07 22.46 16.28
N GLN A 48 76.48 23.58 16.88
CA GLN A 48 76.08 23.97 18.23
C GLN A 48 74.59 24.27 18.32
N SER A 49 74.03 24.96 17.31
CA SER A 49 72.59 25.19 17.24
C SER A 49 71.85 23.88 17.10
N ARG A 50 72.25 22.97 16.18
CA ARG A 50 71.66 21.63 16.04
C ARG A 50 71.68 20.82 17.34
N LYS A 51 72.81 20.80 18.05
CA LYS A 51 72.89 20.15 19.38
C LYS A 51 71.96 20.79 20.41
N LYS A 52 71.80 22.11 20.36
CA LYS A 52 70.86 22.85 21.23
C LYS A 52 69.41 22.51 20.89
N TRP A 53 69.06 22.41 19.61
CA TRP A 53 67.74 21.99 19.14
C TRP A 53 67.41 20.56 19.55
N ASP A 54 68.32 19.62 19.30
CA ASP A 54 68.15 18.20 19.66
C ASP A 54 67.99 18.05 21.18
N SER A 55 68.73 18.85 21.97
CA SER A 55 68.59 18.90 23.42
C SER A 55 67.23 19.44 23.88
N LEU A 56 66.76 20.54 23.30
CA LEU A 56 65.43 21.11 23.61
C LEU A 56 64.30 20.16 23.21
N LEU A 57 64.41 19.53 22.04
CA LEU A 57 63.41 18.61 21.51
C LEU A 57 63.35 17.34 22.35
N ARG A 58 64.51 16.79 22.76
CA ARG A 58 64.57 15.68 23.70
C ARG A 58 63.93 16.04 25.04
N LYS A 59 64.33 17.16 25.66
CA LYS A 59 63.77 17.63 26.95
C LYS A 59 62.26 17.82 26.91
N ALA A 60 61.73 18.30 25.77
CA ALA A 60 60.29 18.43 25.56
C ALA A 60 59.61 17.06 25.43
N VAL A 61 60.12 16.17 24.57
CA VAL A 61 59.52 14.83 24.33
C VAL A 61 59.62 13.91 25.55
N GLU A 62 60.68 14.05 26.35
CA GLU A 62 60.87 13.31 27.60
C GLU A 62 60.12 13.95 28.77
N ALA A 63 59.42 15.08 28.55
CA ALA A 63 58.67 15.83 29.55
C ALA A 63 59.52 16.28 30.77
N GLU A 64 60.80 16.57 30.54
CA GLU A 64 61.74 16.95 31.61
C GLU A 64 61.61 18.43 32.01
N ASP A 65 61.40 19.32 31.03
CA ASP A 65 61.49 20.78 31.22
C ASP A 65 60.43 21.55 30.40
N SER A 66 59.45 22.14 31.07
CA SER A 66 58.34 22.86 30.41
C SER A 66 58.79 24.18 29.78
N SER A 67 59.94 24.72 30.20
CA SER A 67 60.53 25.90 29.56
C SER A 67 60.99 25.61 28.12
N ALA A 68 61.35 24.34 27.83
CA ALA A 68 61.70 23.89 26.50
C ALA A 68 60.53 24.01 25.52
N LEU A 69 59.28 23.78 25.97
CA LEU A 69 58.08 23.97 25.13
C LEU A 69 57.87 25.43 24.73
N SER A 70 58.15 26.36 25.64
CA SER A 70 58.03 27.79 25.37
C SER A 70 59.08 28.25 24.37
N GLU A 71 60.31 27.73 24.48
CA GLU A 71 61.41 28.06 23.59
C GLU A 71 61.23 27.46 22.20
N LEU A 72 60.77 26.20 22.10
CA LEU A 72 60.39 25.57 20.83
C LEU A 72 59.26 26.34 20.12
N LYS A 73 58.28 26.85 20.89
CA LYS A 73 57.18 27.67 20.36
C LYS A 73 57.66 29.02 19.84
N LYS A 74 58.55 29.74 20.55
CA LYS A 74 59.17 30.99 20.06
C LYS A 74 59.90 30.77 18.74
N GLN A 75 60.47 29.59 18.59
CA GLN A 75 61.25 29.18 17.45
C GLN A 75 60.42 28.52 16.33
N GLN A 76 59.08 28.50 16.48
CA GLN A 76 58.12 27.94 15.51
C GLN A 76 58.39 26.47 15.14
N ILE A 77 58.96 25.70 16.06
CA ILE A 77 59.16 24.26 15.85
C ILE A 77 57.93 23.50 16.34
N GLU A 78 57.24 22.85 15.40
CA GLU A 78 56.13 21.95 15.71
C GLU A 78 56.61 20.53 15.98
N LEU A 79 56.10 19.93 17.06
CA LEU A 79 56.31 18.52 17.35
C LEU A 79 55.50 17.63 16.39
N THR A 80 56.12 16.54 15.93
CA THR A 80 55.42 15.52 15.13
C THR A 80 54.38 14.79 15.97
N PHE A 81 53.47 14.06 15.32
CA PHE A 81 52.47 13.25 16.00
C PHE A 81 53.09 12.24 16.99
N GLU A 82 54.11 11.48 16.55
CA GLU A 82 54.80 10.50 17.40
C GLU A 82 55.51 11.15 18.59
N GLN A 83 56.10 12.32 18.39
CA GLN A 83 56.74 13.09 19.46
C GLN A 83 55.72 13.58 20.50
N LYS A 84 54.56 14.08 20.04
CA LYS A 84 53.45 14.49 20.92
C LYS A 84 52.87 13.29 21.69
N LEU A 85 52.74 12.14 21.03
CA LEU A 85 52.25 10.90 21.65
C LEU A 85 53.23 10.37 22.72
N LYS A 86 54.53 10.36 22.41
CA LYS A 86 55.58 9.97 23.36
C LYS A 86 55.64 10.94 24.55
N MET A 87 55.53 12.24 24.28
CA MET A 87 55.45 13.27 25.32
C MET A 87 54.23 13.09 26.20
N LEU A 88 53.06 12.76 25.64
CA LEU A 88 51.85 12.47 26.43
C LEU A 88 52.06 11.30 27.39
N CYS A 89 52.67 10.21 26.91
CA CYS A 89 52.96 9.04 27.74
C CYS A 89 53.93 9.40 28.87
N ASN A 90 55.03 10.08 28.55
CA ASN A 90 56.05 10.47 29.53
C ASN A 90 55.51 11.48 30.54
N ALA A 91 54.79 12.51 30.09
CA ALA A 91 54.20 13.53 30.95
C ALA A 91 53.21 12.91 31.95
N TYR A 92 52.43 11.93 31.52
CA TYR A 92 51.54 11.22 32.41
C TYR A 92 52.32 10.38 33.43
N HIS A 93 53.30 9.58 33.01
CA HIS A 93 54.07 8.73 33.92
C HIS A 93 54.90 9.53 34.94
N LEU A 94 55.30 10.75 34.58
CA LEU A 94 56.07 11.66 35.44
C LEU A 94 55.20 12.68 36.20
N ASP A 95 53.86 12.58 36.11
CA ASP A 95 52.86 13.52 36.67
C ASP A 95 53.12 15.01 36.34
N LYS A 96 53.53 15.28 35.09
CA LYS A 96 53.84 16.62 34.59
C LYS A 96 52.64 17.26 33.90
N LYS A 97 51.73 17.82 34.71
CA LYS A 97 50.45 18.39 34.26
C LYS A 97 50.60 19.53 33.24
N GLU A 98 51.70 20.27 33.29
CA GLU A 98 51.95 21.40 32.37
C GLU A 98 52.03 20.95 30.91
N PHE A 99 52.63 19.78 30.67
CA PHE A 99 52.78 19.21 29.33
C PHE A 99 51.46 18.65 28.80
N ILE A 100 50.65 18.03 29.68
CA ILE A 100 49.31 17.56 29.35
C ILE A 100 48.42 18.73 28.95
N TYR A 101 48.42 19.81 29.75
CA TYR A 101 47.68 21.03 29.42
C TYR A 101 48.15 21.67 28.12
N TRP A 102 49.46 21.69 27.87
CA TRP A 102 50.01 22.19 26.61
C TRP A 102 49.49 21.38 25.40
N LEU A 103 49.48 20.05 25.49
CA LEU A 103 48.94 19.19 24.43
C LEU A 103 47.45 19.43 24.19
N GLU A 104 46.67 19.71 25.23
CA GLU A 104 45.25 20.09 25.11
C GLU A 104 45.07 21.41 24.37
N GLN A 105 45.88 22.43 24.70
CA GLN A 105 45.88 23.72 24.02
C GLN A 105 46.28 23.61 22.54
N GLN A 106 47.10 22.62 22.20
CA GLN A 106 47.44 22.29 20.82
C GLN A 106 46.36 21.47 20.09
N GLN A 107 45.21 21.23 20.73
CA GLN A 107 44.13 20.40 20.21
C GLN A 107 44.61 19.02 19.74
N PHE A 108 45.62 18.47 20.43
CA PHE A 108 46.18 17.17 20.06
C PHE A 108 45.12 16.07 20.22
N LYS A 109 44.91 15.28 19.16
CA LYS A 109 43.97 14.16 19.15
C LYS A 109 44.67 12.88 18.76
N VAL A 110 44.37 11.80 19.49
CA VAL A 110 44.91 10.45 19.31
C VAL A 110 43.76 9.53 18.88
N SER A 111 44.00 8.67 17.89
CA SER A 111 42.98 7.72 17.48
C SER A 111 42.76 6.66 18.56
N ILE A 112 41.54 6.15 18.65
CA ILE A 112 41.21 5.09 19.61
C ILE A 112 42.09 3.84 19.39
N SER A 113 42.42 3.49 18.15
CA SER A 113 43.30 2.35 17.88
C SER A 113 44.69 2.51 18.52
N GLU A 114 45.26 3.71 18.48
CA GLU A 114 46.59 3.98 19.07
C GLU A 114 46.54 4.03 20.59
N ILE A 115 45.50 4.66 21.16
CA ILE A 115 45.26 4.66 22.62
C ILE A 115 45.21 3.21 23.13
N PHE A 116 44.50 2.32 22.42
CA PHE A 116 44.38 0.93 22.82
C PHE A 116 45.66 0.12 22.61
N SER A 117 46.45 0.40 21.58
CA SER A 117 47.78 -0.22 21.40
C SER A 117 48.69 0.10 22.59
N ILE A 118 48.71 1.35 23.05
CA ILE A 118 49.50 1.78 24.21
C ILE A 118 48.95 1.17 25.51
N PHE A 119 47.62 1.19 25.67
CA PHE A 119 46.98 0.58 26.84
C PHE A 119 47.28 -0.93 26.92
N LYS A 120 47.30 -1.65 25.80
CA LYS A 120 47.63 -3.08 25.77
C LYS A 120 49.04 -3.36 26.33
N GLN A 121 49.98 -2.45 26.13
CA GLN A 121 51.34 -2.55 26.64
C GLN A 121 51.42 -2.23 28.13
N ASN A 122 50.81 -1.12 28.57
CA ASN A 122 51.01 -0.58 29.93
C ASN A 122 49.91 -0.93 30.94
N LYS A 123 48.73 -1.34 30.48
CA LYS A 123 47.53 -1.68 31.27
C LYS A 123 47.08 -0.63 32.31
N ASP A 124 47.50 0.62 32.16
CA ASP A 124 47.16 1.71 33.07
C ASP A 124 45.76 2.29 32.76
N LYS A 125 44.82 2.07 33.68
CA LYS A 125 43.42 2.51 33.54
C LYS A 125 43.25 4.03 33.65
N ASN A 126 44.07 4.68 34.46
CA ASN A 126 44.01 6.13 34.66
C ASN A 126 44.55 6.86 33.42
N PHE A 127 45.57 6.29 32.78
CA PHE A 127 46.06 6.79 31.49
C PHE A 127 45.03 6.61 30.37
N LEU A 128 44.38 5.45 30.29
CA LEU A 128 43.31 5.20 29.32
C LEU A 128 42.18 6.22 29.47
N ARG A 129 41.76 6.49 30.71
CA ARG A 129 40.73 7.48 31.01
C ARG A 129 41.14 8.88 30.58
N LEU A 130 42.35 9.32 30.92
CA LEU A 130 42.90 10.62 30.52
C LEU A 130 42.93 10.75 28.98
N CYS A 131 43.48 9.76 28.29
CA CYS A 131 43.55 9.73 26.83
C CYS A 131 42.18 9.81 26.19
N ILE A 132 41.19 9.08 26.73
CA ILE A 132 39.82 9.11 26.21
C ILE A 132 39.14 10.46 26.46
N GLU A 133 39.17 10.97 27.70
CA GLU A 133 38.44 12.18 28.09
C GLU A 133 38.98 13.45 27.42
N ARG A 134 40.32 13.55 27.27
CA ARG A 134 40.99 14.79 26.85
C ARG A 134 41.51 14.73 25.42
N PHE A 135 42.02 13.57 25.01
CA PHE A 135 42.81 13.42 23.77
C PHE A 135 42.14 12.57 22.70
N SER A 136 40.98 11.97 22.94
CA SER A 136 40.28 11.18 21.92
C SER A 136 39.35 12.03 21.06
N SER A 137 39.18 11.61 19.80
CA SER A 137 38.08 12.01 18.94
C SER A 137 36.95 10.97 19.05
N LEU A 138 35.70 11.39 18.81
CA LEU A 138 34.53 10.50 18.92
C LEU A 138 34.77 9.23 18.07
N PRO A 139 34.75 8.01 18.64
CA PRO A 139 35.08 6.80 17.90
C PRO A 139 34.19 6.61 16.68
N SER A 140 34.80 6.34 15.53
CA SER A 140 34.04 5.71 14.45
C SER A 140 33.55 4.33 14.93
N GLN A 141 32.30 3.98 14.62
CA GLN A 141 31.72 2.68 14.99
C GLN A 141 32.53 1.49 14.43
N ALA A 142 33.25 1.68 13.31
CA ALA A 142 34.11 0.65 12.74
C ALA A 142 35.37 0.40 13.59
N SER A 143 36.06 1.46 14.01
CA SER A 143 37.26 1.37 14.85
C SER A 143 36.94 0.78 16.22
N LEU A 144 35.84 1.23 16.84
CA LEU A 144 35.41 0.71 18.14
C LEU A 144 35.06 -0.78 18.07
N ARG A 145 34.42 -1.24 16.99
CA ARG A 145 34.08 -2.67 16.81
C ARG A 145 35.32 -3.56 16.72
N ILE A 146 36.38 -3.11 16.06
CA ILE A 146 37.65 -3.87 15.95
C ILE A 146 38.27 -4.04 17.35
N VAL A 147 38.34 -2.94 18.11
CA VAL A 147 38.86 -2.96 19.49
C VAL A 147 38.01 -3.84 20.39
N LEU A 148 36.68 -3.67 20.37
CA LEU A 148 35.78 -4.48 21.18
C LEU A 148 35.89 -5.97 20.84
N LYS A 149 36.03 -6.32 19.56
CA LYS A 149 36.23 -7.71 19.12
C LYS A 149 37.51 -8.30 19.74
N GLU A 150 38.62 -7.57 19.65
CA GLU A 150 39.89 -8.04 20.19
C GLU A 150 39.81 -8.23 21.70
N LEU A 151 39.26 -7.25 22.43
CA LEU A 151 39.09 -7.31 23.88
C LEU A 151 38.14 -8.44 24.33
N LEU A 152 37.06 -8.67 23.58
CA LEU A 152 36.12 -9.77 23.86
C LEU A 152 36.82 -11.12 23.75
N VAL A 153 37.57 -11.34 22.66
CA VAL A 153 38.26 -12.59 22.36
C VAL A 153 39.42 -12.83 23.33
N SER A 154 40.12 -11.76 23.73
CA SER A 154 41.19 -11.85 24.73
C SER A 154 40.67 -11.97 26.17
N ASN A 155 39.34 -11.94 26.37
CA ASN A 155 38.70 -12.00 27.68
C ASN A 155 39.19 -10.89 28.63
N ASP A 156 39.51 -9.71 28.07
CA ASP A 156 40.04 -8.57 28.83
C ASP A 156 38.92 -7.58 29.14
N HIS A 157 38.38 -7.70 30.36
CA HIS A 157 37.10 -7.08 30.74
C HIS A 157 37.22 -5.68 31.29
N ILE A 158 38.34 -5.38 31.94
CA ILE A 158 38.64 -4.09 32.54
C ILE A 158 38.48 -2.93 31.53
N PRO A 159 39.03 -3.03 30.30
CA PRO A 159 38.95 -1.94 29.32
C PRO A 159 37.56 -1.84 28.69
N ILE A 160 36.85 -2.98 28.55
CA ILE A 160 35.46 -3.00 28.11
C ILE A 160 34.56 -2.29 29.12
N ASP A 161 34.71 -2.56 30.42
CA ASP A 161 33.92 -1.93 31.48
C ASP A 161 34.22 -0.42 31.58
N SER A 162 35.49 -0.04 31.38
CA SER A 162 35.90 1.37 31.31
C SER A 162 35.26 2.08 30.11
N LEU A 163 35.28 1.44 28.94
CA LEU A 163 34.61 1.95 27.74
C LEU A 163 33.10 2.04 27.92
N LEU A 164 32.47 1.06 28.57
CA LEU A 164 31.04 1.06 28.83
C LEU A 164 30.62 2.26 29.67
N ASN A 165 31.45 2.65 30.66
CA ASN A 165 31.18 3.83 31.48
C ASN A 165 31.33 5.15 30.73
N ILE A 166 32.19 5.22 29.71
CA ILE A 166 32.47 6.46 28.98
C ILE A 166 31.57 6.61 27.75
N TYR A 167 31.38 5.54 26.96
CA TYR A 167 30.62 5.52 25.71
C TYR A 167 29.59 4.38 25.68
N PRO A 168 28.60 4.38 26.60
CA PRO A 168 27.72 3.24 26.78
C PRO A 168 26.91 2.90 25.52
N LYS A 169 26.44 3.92 24.79
CA LYS A 169 25.63 3.73 23.57
C LYS A 169 26.44 3.11 22.45
N GLU A 170 27.67 3.58 22.26
CA GLU A 170 28.54 3.18 21.18
C GLU A 170 29.09 1.77 21.42
N VAL A 171 29.43 1.44 22.67
CA VAL A 171 29.92 0.12 23.08
C VAL A 171 28.84 -0.94 22.86
N LEU A 172 27.64 -0.73 23.40
CA LEU A 172 26.55 -1.69 23.26
C LEU A 172 26.15 -1.89 21.79
N LYS A 173 26.13 -0.83 20.96
CA LYS A 173 25.96 -0.94 19.50
C LYS A 173 27.07 -1.77 18.86
N GLY A 174 28.32 -1.54 19.24
CA GLY A 174 29.48 -2.29 18.74
C GLY A 174 29.40 -3.78 19.09
N LEU A 175 29.09 -4.10 20.35
CA LEU A 175 28.93 -5.46 20.87
C LEU A 175 27.80 -6.21 20.17
N SER A 176 26.66 -5.55 19.88
CA SER A 176 25.56 -6.22 19.18
C SER A 176 25.91 -6.72 17.76
N LYS A 177 26.92 -6.10 17.13
CA LYS A 177 27.43 -6.52 15.81
C LYS A 177 28.46 -7.65 15.90
N LEU A 178 28.75 -8.17 17.09
CA LEU A 178 29.71 -9.24 17.34
C LEU A 178 29.03 -10.57 17.71
N SER A 179 27.82 -10.78 17.19
CA SER A 179 26.93 -11.90 17.51
C SER A 179 27.51 -13.31 17.38
N GLN A 180 28.54 -13.46 16.54
CA GLN A 180 29.29 -14.71 16.37
C GLN A 180 30.07 -15.13 17.64
N TYR A 181 30.32 -14.20 18.57
CA TYR A 181 31.00 -14.43 19.87
C TYR A 181 29.98 -14.50 21.01
N ARG A 182 28.95 -15.33 20.85
CA ARG A 182 27.80 -15.35 21.77
C ARG A 182 28.18 -15.65 23.21
N LYS A 183 29.14 -16.56 23.44
CA LYS A 183 29.57 -16.96 24.78
C LYS A 183 30.20 -15.80 25.53
N GLU A 184 31.11 -15.09 24.88
CA GLU A 184 31.82 -13.94 25.44
C GLU A 184 30.88 -12.76 25.68
N LEU A 185 29.89 -12.57 24.79
CA LEU A 185 28.83 -11.58 24.98
C LEU A 185 27.92 -11.90 26.17
N LEU A 186 27.59 -13.17 26.39
CA LEU A 186 26.84 -13.61 27.57
C LEU A 186 27.62 -13.35 28.86
N ASP A 187 28.91 -13.69 28.89
CA ASP A 187 29.79 -13.42 30.04
C ASP A 187 29.87 -11.92 30.34
N PHE A 188 29.94 -11.08 29.30
CA PHE A 188 29.87 -9.63 29.43
C PHE A 188 28.54 -9.18 30.08
N ILE A 189 27.40 -9.67 29.59
CA ILE A 189 26.07 -9.30 30.12
C ILE A 189 25.95 -9.70 31.59
N VAL A 190 26.33 -10.94 31.94
CA VAL A 190 26.25 -11.45 33.31
C VAL A 190 27.12 -10.62 34.25
N ARG A 191 28.36 -10.30 33.86
CA ARG A 191 29.27 -9.51 34.69
C ARG A 191 28.78 -8.08 34.89
N ASN A 192 28.26 -7.47 33.83
CA ASN A 192 27.80 -6.08 33.84
C ASN A 192 26.32 -5.93 34.20
N LYS A 193 25.65 -7.00 34.66
CA LYS A 193 24.21 -7.01 34.92
C LYS A 193 23.75 -5.82 35.76
N HIS A 194 24.41 -5.56 36.90
CA HIS A 194 24.03 -4.46 37.79
C HIS A 194 24.14 -3.08 37.12
N TRP A 195 25.21 -2.86 36.36
CA TRP A 195 25.39 -1.61 35.61
C TRP A 195 24.31 -1.46 34.54
N LEU A 196 24.05 -2.54 33.79
CA LEU A 196 23.06 -2.56 32.72
C LEU A 196 21.67 -2.26 33.27
N THR A 197 21.27 -2.90 34.38
CA THR A 197 19.97 -2.67 35.02
C THR A 197 19.80 -1.25 35.56
N LYS A 198 20.85 -0.67 36.17
CA LYS A 198 20.81 0.69 36.72
C LYS A 198 20.72 1.76 35.63
N ASN A 199 21.23 1.47 34.43
CA ASN A 199 21.26 2.37 33.29
C ASN A 199 20.25 1.96 32.21
N SER A 200 19.08 1.46 32.63
CA SER A 200 18.05 0.92 31.74
C SER A 200 17.66 1.87 30.61
N ASP A 201 17.55 3.17 30.87
CA ASP A 201 17.14 4.16 29.86
C ASP A 201 18.14 4.25 28.70
N ILE A 202 19.44 4.08 28.99
CA ILE A 202 20.48 4.06 27.96
C ILE A 202 20.37 2.78 27.13
N VAL A 203 20.21 1.64 27.80
CA VAL A 203 20.05 0.33 27.16
C VAL A 203 18.82 0.34 26.25
N TRP A 204 17.68 0.82 26.75
CA TRP A 204 16.44 0.92 26.01
C TRP A 204 16.50 1.92 24.86
N GLY A 205 17.20 3.04 25.03
CA GLY A 205 17.38 4.05 23.99
C GLY A 205 18.14 3.55 22.75
N ILE A 206 18.92 2.48 22.88
CA ILE A 206 19.65 1.87 21.75
C ILE A 206 19.14 0.49 21.35
N PHE A 207 18.35 -0.16 22.20
CA PHE A 207 17.78 -1.49 21.98
C PHE A 207 17.18 -1.69 20.57
N PRO A 208 16.39 -0.73 20.04
CA PRO A 208 15.98 -0.66 18.63
C PRO A 208 17.01 -0.99 17.54
N ASN A 209 18.26 -0.57 17.76
CA ASN A 209 19.33 -0.57 16.77
C ASN A 209 20.28 -1.77 16.90
N LEU A 210 20.03 -2.63 17.89
CA LEU A 210 20.84 -3.82 18.11
C LEU A 210 20.38 -4.94 17.15
N SER A 211 21.34 -5.69 16.65
CA SER A 211 21.12 -6.84 15.75
C SER A 211 21.46 -8.15 16.47
N SER A 212 20.97 -9.28 15.94
CA SER A 212 21.30 -10.66 16.38
C SER A 212 20.68 -11.13 17.71
N PRO A 213 21.00 -12.31 18.31
CA PRO A 213 20.42 -12.73 19.60
C PRO A 213 20.92 -11.94 20.82
N PHE A 214 21.92 -11.06 20.68
CA PHE A 214 22.45 -10.23 21.78
C PHE A 214 21.39 -9.43 22.57
N PRO A 215 20.41 -8.75 21.93
CA PRO A 215 19.37 -8.00 22.65
C PRO A 215 18.47 -8.92 23.47
N TYR A 216 18.26 -10.15 22.99
CA TYR A 216 17.48 -11.15 23.70
C TYR A 216 18.19 -11.60 24.97
N ASP A 217 19.45 -12.02 24.85
CA ASP A 217 20.25 -12.47 25.99
C ASP A 217 20.40 -11.32 27.03
N LEU A 218 20.57 -10.09 26.55
CA LEU A 218 20.61 -8.87 27.39
C LEU A 218 19.29 -8.65 28.13
N TYR A 219 18.16 -8.75 27.43
CA TYR A 219 16.83 -8.60 28.01
C TYR A 219 16.56 -9.65 29.08
N ARG A 220 16.71 -10.94 28.73
CA ARG A 220 16.40 -12.07 29.62
C ARG A 220 17.22 -12.05 30.91
N ILE A 221 18.49 -11.67 30.84
CA ILE A 221 19.39 -11.70 32.00
C ILE A 221 19.20 -10.48 32.91
N CYS A 222 19.05 -9.29 32.31
CA CYS A 222 19.00 -8.05 33.07
C CYS A 222 17.59 -7.65 33.49
N TYR A 223 16.56 -7.99 32.70
CA TYR A 223 15.19 -7.49 32.89
C TYR A 223 14.13 -8.60 32.91
N PRO A 224 14.32 -9.69 33.67
CA PRO A 224 13.40 -10.84 33.64
C PRO A 224 11.99 -10.54 34.17
N GLU A 225 11.79 -9.47 34.95
CA GLU A 225 10.48 -9.06 35.47
C GLU A 225 9.88 -7.85 34.74
N ASP A 226 10.65 -7.23 33.84
CA ASP A 226 10.20 -6.04 33.10
C ASP A 226 9.30 -6.51 31.94
N ARG A 227 7.97 -6.46 32.12
CA ARG A 227 6.93 -6.93 31.17
C ARG A 227 6.85 -6.12 29.86
N ARG A 228 7.99 -5.74 29.28
CA ARG A 228 8.13 -4.91 28.07
C ARG A 228 8.32 -5.74 26.80
N GLU A 229 8.22 -7.07 26.85
CA GLU A 229 8.29 -7.97 25.69
C GLU A 229 7.32 -7.49 24.60
N VAL A 230 6.10 -7.11 24.99
CA VAL A 230 5.07 -6.55 24.10
C VAL A 230 5.57 -5.31 23.38
N ALA A 231 6.15 -4.34 24.10
CA ALA A 231 6.63 -3.09 23.52
C ALA A 231 7.80 -3.33 22.55
N ILE A 232 8.70 -4.26 22.90
CA ILE A 232 9.85 -4.65 22.08
C ILE A 232 9.36 -5.34 20.80
N LEU A 233 8.45 -6.30 20.92
CA LEU A 233 7.89 -7.02 19.79
C LEU A 233 7.14 -6.08 18.84
N LEU A 234 6.32 -5.17 19.39
CA LEU A 234 5.63 -4.14 18.62
C LEU A 234 6.60 -3.19 17.91
N TYR A 235 7.73 -2.87 18.54
CA TYR A 235 8.78 -2.08 17.91
C TYR A 235 9.44 -2.83 16.76
N GLU A 236 9.84 -4.09 16.98
CA GLU A 236 10.49 -4.92 15.96
C GLU A 236 9.58 -5.10 14.74
N LEU A 237 8.30 -5.39 14.97
CA LEU A 237 7.30 -5.52 13.91
C LEU A 237 7.10 -4.23 13.10
N LYS A 238 7.46 -3.03 13.60
CA LYS A 238 7.42 -1.77 12.83
C LYS A 238 8.54 -1.65 11.81
N LYS A 239 9.64 -2.41 11.94
CA LYS A 239 10.76 -2.36 10.99
C LYS A 239 10.34 -2.88 9.61
N SER A 240 11.00 -2.39 8.57
CA SER A 240 10.80 -2.89 7.20
C SER A 240 11.24 -4.35 7.03
N GLN A 241 12.26 -4.75 7.80
CA GLN A 241 12.78 -6.12 7.88
C GLN A 241 12.92 -6.51 9.36
N PRO A 242 11.84 -6.97 10.02
CA PRO A 242 11.92 -7.45 11.38
C PRO A 242 12.81 -8.69 11.48
N ASN A 243 13.58 -8.80 12.56
CA ASN A 243 14.32 -10.03 12.83
C ASN A 243 13.34 -11.13 13.27
N LYS A 244 12.92 -11.97 12.32
CA LYS A 244 11.96 -13.06 12.55
C LYS A 244 12.37 -13.97 13.71
N ALA A 245 13.62 -14.41 13.76
CA ALA A 245 14.10 -15.30 14.83
C ALA A 245 13.96 -14.64 16.21
N PHE A 246 14.27 -13.35 16.30
CA PHE A 246 14.11 -12.59 17.53
C PHE A 246 12.64 -12.44 17.92
N CYS A 247 11.76 -12.12 16.97
CA CYS A 247 10.32 -12.04 17.21
C CYS A 247 9.76 -13.37 17.74
N LEU A 248 10.13 -14.50 17.15
CA LEU A 248 9.63 -15.82 17.57
C LEU A 248 10.06 -16.16 19.00
N ILE A 249 11.31 -15.85 19.36
CA ILE A 249 11.80 -16.03 20.73
C ILE A 249 11.01 -15.16 21.71
N LEU A 250 10.77 -13.88 21.38
CA LEU A 250 9.96 -13.00 22.24
C LEU A 250 8.53 -13.54 22.41
N VAL A 251 7.95 -14.12 21.36
CA VAL A 251 6.63 -14.76 21.42
C VAL A 251 6.63 -15.98 22.35
N ASP A 252 7.74 -16.71 22.42
CA ASP A 252 7.85 -17.90 23.26
C ASP A 252 7.87 -17.57 24.77
N GLU A 253 8.44 -16.42 25.11
CA GLU A 253 8.55 -15.88 26.47
C GLU A 253 7.30 -15.10 26.91
N LEU A 254 6.36 -14.79 25.99
CA LEU A 254 5.07 -14.22 26.38
C LEU A 254 4.31 -15.24 27.25
N ASP A 255 4.22 -14.96 28.55
CA ASP A 255 3.49 -15.79 29.51
C ASP A 255 2.03 -15.95 29.05
N THR A 256 1.55 -17.21 29.03
CA THR A 256 0.16 -17.57 28.73
C THR A 256 -0.86 -17.01 29.72
N ASN A 257 -0.44 -16.51 30.88
CA ASN A 257 -1.26 -15.73 31.83
C ASN A 257 -1.32 -14.23 31.44
N ILE A 258 -1.74 -13.97 30.21
CA ILE A 258 -1.81 -12.61 29.64
C ILE A 258 -2.85 -11.77 30.39
N THR A 259 -2.37 -10.86 31.25
CA THR A 259 -3.19 -9.79 31.86
C THR A 259 -3.60 -8.68 30.87
N ALA A 260 -3.29 -8.78 29.57
CA ALA A 260 -3.75 -7.82 28.56
C ALA A 260 -4.02 -8.50 27.20
N ILE A 261 -5.17 -9.15 27.05
CA ILE A 261 -5.73 -9.64 25.76
C ILE A 261 -5.63 -8.55 24.66
N THR A 262 -5.74 -7.29 25.07
CA THR A 262 -5.57 -6.08 24.25
C THR A 262 -4.19 -5.94 23.62
N ASP A 263 -3.13 -6.36 24.29
CA ASP A 263 -1.76 -6.29 23.76
C ASP A 263 -1.50 -7.39 22.74
N LEU A 264 -2.05 -8.59 22.97
CA LEU A 264 -2.03 -9.67 22.00
C LEU A 264 -2.73 -9.26 20.70
N GLU A 265 -3.92 -8.64 20.79
CA GLU A 265 -4.63 -8.09 19.63
C GLU A 265 -3.76 -7.11 18.84
N LYS A 266 -3.13 -6.16 19.54
CA LYS A 266 -2.26 -5.15 18.91
C LYS A 266 -1.09 -5.81 18.17
N ILE A 267 -0.44 -6.81 18.76
CA ILE A 267 0.70 -7.49 18.15
C ILE A 267 0.27 -8.22 16.88
N ILE A 268 -0.81 -9.03 16.94
CA ILE A 268 -1.29 -9.80 15.79
C ILE A 268 -1.72 -8.84 14.67
N LYS A 269 -2.52 -7.81 14.98
CA LYS A 269 -2.93 -6.80 14.00
C LYS A 269 -1.73 -6.09 13.36
N LYS A 270 -0.70 -5.79 14.16
CA LYS A 270 0.50 -5.12 13.66
C LYS A 270 1.29 -6.03 12.73
N ALA A 271 1.45 -7.30 13.08
CA ALA A 271 2.11 -8.30 12.23
C ALA A 271 1.38 -8.46 10.88
N LEU A 272 0.05 -8.62 10.91
CA LEU A 272 -0.77 -8.75 9.71
C LEU A 272 -0.74 -7.49 8.84
N LYS A 273 -0.88 -6.30 9.44
CA LYS A 273 -0.81 -5.00 8.73
C LYS A 273 0.54 -4.81 8.02
N ASN A 274 1.62 -5.30 8.62
CA ASN A 274 2.97 -5.20 8.08
C ASN A 274 3.38 -6.42 7.23
N LYS A 275 2.42 -7.26 6.83
CA LYS A 275 2.61 -8.46 5.99
C LYS A 275 3.60 -9.48 6.57
N GLN A 276 3.71 -9.54 7.88
CA GLN A 276 4.54 -10.51 8.60
C GLN A 276 3.71 -11.77 8.91
N GLU A 277 3.21 -12.43 7.86
CA GLU A 277 2.22 -13.50 7.99
C GLU A 277 2.73 -14.67 8.83
N GLU A 278 3.99 -15.08 8.67
CA GLU A 278 4.57 -16.19 9.44
C GLU A 278 4.60 -15.92 10.96
N ILE A 279 4.91 -14.68 11.36
CA ILE A 279 4.90 -14.29 12.77
C ILE A 279 3.46 -14.28 13.30
N ALA A 280 2.51 -13.77 12.51
CA ALA A 280 1.10 -13.79 12.86
C ALA A 280 0.55 -15.23 13.00
N ILE A 281 0.89 -16.13 12.06
CA ILE A 281 0.52 -17.54 12.11
C ILE A 281 1.09 -18.21 13.36
N TYR A 282 2.37 -17.97 13.66
CA TYR A 282 3.01 -18.51 14.85
C TYR A 282 2.31 -18.05 16.14
N LEU A 283 2.02 -16.75 16.24
CA LEU A 283 1.28 -16.15 17.35
C LEU A 283 -0.11 -16.77 17.51
N ILE A 284 -0.90 -16.83 16.43
CA ILE A 284 -2.27 -17.37 16.45
C ILE A 284 -2.25 -18.84 16.89
N ASN A 285 -1.32 -19.65 16.39
CA ASN A 285 -1.19 -21.06 16.79
C ASN A 285 -0.81 -21.22 18.25
N ARG A 286 0.23 -20.50 18.71
CA ARG A 286 0.71 -20.60 20.09
C ARG A 286 -0.33 -20.11 21.09
N MET A 287 -1.12 -19.12 20.70
CA MET A 287 -2.16 -18.51 21.54
C MET A 287 -3.56 -19.11 21.31
N GLY A 288 -3.67 -20.20 20.56
CA GLY A 288 -4.94 -20.87 20.25
C GLY A 288 -5.84 -21.14 21.48
N PRO A 289 -5.30 -21.67 22.60
CA PRO A 289 -6.09 -21.85 23.83
C PRO A 289 -6.68 -20.56 24.40
N ILE A 290 -5.96 -19.43 24.27
CA ILE A 290 -6.43 -18.12 24.72
C ILE A 290 -7.51 -17.60 23.78
N LEU A 291 -7.27 -17.65 22.46
CA LEU A 291 -8.25 -17.23 21.46
C LEU A 291 -9.59 -17.96 21.61
N LYS A 292 -9.55 -19.27 21.93
CA LYS A 292 -10.76 -20.06 22.24
C LYS A 292 -11.50 -19.61 23.50
N ARG A 293 -10.80 -19.05 24.49
CA ARG A 293 -11.38 -18.51 25.72
C ARG A 293 -11.82 -17.04 25.59
N THR A 294 -11.39 -16.35 24.52
CA THR A 294 -11.66 -14.93 24.24
C THR A 294 -12.23 -14.77 22.83
N PRO A 295 -13.45 -15.25 22.57
CA PRO A 295 -14.04 -15.25 21.23
C PRO A 295 -14.14 -13.85 20.62
N GLU A 296 -14.29 -12.78 21.41
CA GLU A 296 -14.34 -11.40 20.92
C GLU A 296 -13.06 -11.01 20.18
N LEU A 297 -11.89 -11.44 20.69
CA LEU A 297 -10.59 -11.20 20.06
C LEU A 297 -10.49 -11.95 18.73
N ALA A 298 -10.81 -13.25 18.74
CA ALA A 298 -10.76 -14.10 17.56
C ALA A 298 -11.70 -13.56 16.45
N ASN A 299 -12.90 -13.11 16.84
CA ASN A 299 -13.90 -12.50 15.96
C ASN A 299 -13.42 -11.16 15.38
N SER A 300 -12.84 -10.28 16.21
CA SER A 300 -12.27 -9.00 15.76
C SER A 300 -11.17 -9.21 14.72
N LEU A 301 -10.28 -10.18 14.96
CA LEU A 301 -9.22 -10.55 14.02
C LEU A 301 -9.77 -11.16 12.73
N LEU A 302 -10.79 -12.03 12.84
CA LEU A 302 -11.44 -12.65 11.68
C LEU A 302 -12.11 -11.57 10.82
N PHE A 303 -12.86 -10.65 11.42
CA PHE A 303 -13.52 -9.56 10.71
C PHE A 303 -12.55 -8.72 9.87
N GLU A 304 -11.37 -8.42 10.41
CA GLU A 304 -10.33 -7.66 9.70
C GLU A 304 -9.64 -8.46 8.60
N ASN A 305 -9.57 -9.80 8.74
CA ASN A 305 -8.75 -10.68 7.91
C ASN A 305 -9.54 -11.76 7.15
N VAL A 306 -10.87 -11.73 7.11
CA VAL A 306 -11.72 -12.74 6.46
C VAL A 306 -11.40 -12.96 4.98
N ARG A 307 -10.80 -11.95 4.34
CA ARG A 307 -10.37 -11.99 2.94
C ARG A 307 -8.95 -12.55 2.72
N ASN A 308 -8.21 -12.85 3.79
CA ASN A 308 -6.99 -13.65 3.76
C ASN A 308 -7.36 -15.09 4.16
N PRO A 309 -7.55 -16.02 3.19
CA PRO A 309 -8.11 -17.34 3.48
C PRO A 309 -7.28 -18.14 4.48
N MET A 310 -5.95 -17.99 4.44
CA MET A 310 -5.04 -18.71 5.32
C MET A 310 -5.21 -18.26 6.78
N ILE A 311 -5.21 -16.95 7.01
CA ILE A 311 -5.38 -16.37 8.35
C ILE A 311 -6.81 -16.59 8.85
N ALA A 312 -7.80 -16.42 7.99
CA ALA A 312 -9.20 -16.62 8.34
C ALA A 312 -9.50 -18.07 8.74
N GLU A 313 -9.05 -19.06 7.96
CA GLU A 313 -9.18 -20.48 8.31
C GLU A 313 -8.50 -20.78 9.65
N LEU A 314 -7.32 -20.19 9.90
CA LEU A 314 -6.60 -20.37 11.16
C LEU A 314 -7.35 -19.78 12.36
N LEU A 315 -7.95 -18.60 12.21
CA LEU A 315 -8.73 -17.95 13.26
C LEU A 315 -10.02 -18.73 13.56
N ILE A 316 -10.70 -19.23 12.53
CA ILE A 316 -11.89 -20.08 12.68
C ILE A 316 -11.52 -21.39 13.41
N ALA A 317 -10.40 -22.03 13.04
CA ALA A 317 -9.89 -23.21 13.75
C ALA A 317 -9.54 -22.95 15.23
N ASN A 318 -9.26 -21.68 15.57
CA ASN A 318 -8.98 -21.22 16.93
C ASN A 318 -10.20 -20.56 17.62
N GLY A 319 -11.41 -20.82 17.15
CA GLY A 319 -12.65 -20.46 17.84
C GLY A 319 -13.30 -19.15 17.41
N ALA A 320 -12.85 -18.52 16.32
CA ALA A 320 -13.56 -17.39 15.74
C ALA A 320 -14.91 -17.85 15.15
N ASP A 321 -15.98 -17.15 15.48
CA ASP A 321 -17.32 -17.35 14.95
C ASP A 321 -17.50 -16.60 13.62
N VAL A 322 -17.83 -17.35 12.57
CA VAL A 322 -18.10 -16.83 11.23
C VAL A 322 -19.37 -15.99 11.14
N ASN A 323 -20.24 -16.06 12.15
CA ASN A 323 -21.49 -15.29 12.26
C ASN A 323 -21.33 -14.04 13.13
N SER A 324 -20.13 -13.79 13.65
CA SER A 324 -19.86 -12.63 14.49
C SER A 324 -20.07 -11.32 13.75
N MET A 325 -20.34 -10.28 14.55
CA MET A 325 -20.58 -8.92 14.08
C MET A 325 -19.61 -7.97 14.75
N LYS A 326 -19.21 -6.93 14.01
CA LYS A 326 -18.42 -5.82 14.52
C LYS A 326 -19.04 -4.52 14.00
N ASP A 327 -19.35 -3.60 14.91
CA ASP A 327 -20.00 -2.32 14.59
C ASP A 327 -21.29 -2.49 13.75
N GLY A 328 -22.07 -3.51 14.08
CA GLY A 328 -23.30 -3.90 13.38
C GLY A 328 -23.07 -4.66 12.06
N VAL A 329 -21.85 -4.73 11.52
CA VAL A 329 -21.53 -5.38 10.25
C VAL A 329 -21.12 -6.83 10.51
N SER A 330 -21.71 -7.78 9.77
CA SER A 330 -21.35 -9.19 9.89
C SER A 330 -20.03 -9.53 9.20
N VAL A 331 -19.35 -10.59 9.64
CA VAL A 331 -18.17 -11.15 8.93
C VAL A 331 -18.54 -11.54 7.49
N GLY A 332 -19.74 -12.08 7.29
CA GLY A 332 -20.28 -12.41 5.95
C GLY A 332 -20.39 -11.21 5.05
N GLU A 333 -21.05 -10.15 5.53
CA GLU A 333 -21.17 -8.88 4.83
C GLU A 333 -19.79 -8.32 4.53
N ARG A 334 -18.90 -8.28 5.53
CA ARG A 334 -17.53 -7.81 5.36
C ARG A 334 -16.74 -8.59 4.32
N ALA A 335 -17.01 -9.88 4.14
CA ALA A 335 -16.36 -10.69 3.11
C ALA A 335 -16.85 -10.33 1.70
N ILE A 336 -18.16 -10.17 1.53
CA ILE A 336 -18.81 -10.02 0.22
C ILE A 336 -19.12 -8.56 -0.18
N SER A 337 -18.94 -7.59 0.72
CA SER A 337 -19.24 -6.18 0.49
C SER A 337 -18.33 -5.49 -0.52
N TRP A 338 -18.81 -4.37 -1.05
CA TRP A 338 -18.11 -3.53 -2.03
C TRP A 338 -17.14 -2.52 -1.35
N PRO A 339 -16.19 -1.90 -2.09
CA PRO A 339 -15.76 -2.13 -3.48
C PRO A 339 -14.42 -2.90 -3.52
N ARG A 340 -14.44 -4.23 -3.65
CA ARG A 340 -13.20 -5.04 -3.67
C ARG A 340 -13.13 -6.07 -4.81
N LYS A 341 -11.95 -6.69 -4.95
CA LYS A 341 -11.63 -7.67 -6.01
C LYS A 341 -12.52 -8.91 -5.88
N ARG A 342 -13.22 -9.25 -6.96
CA ARG A 342 -14.15 -10.40 -7.04
C ARG A 342 -13.54 -11.71 -6.54
N ARG A 343 -12.27 -11.98 -6.89
CA ARG A 343 -11.56 -13.21 -6.50
C ARG A 343 -11.40 -13.34 -4.99
N GLU A 344 -11.09 -12.25 -4.29
CA GLU A 344 -10.91 -12.26 -2.83
C GLU A 344 -12.25 -12.50 -2.13
N SER A 345 -13.30 -11.79 -2.54
CA SER A 345 -14.66 -11.99 -2.02
C SER A 345 -15.19 -13.39 -2.31
N GLN A 346 -14.89 -13.96 -3.48
CA GLN A 346 -15.27 -15.33 -3.83
C GLN A 346 -14.57 -16.36 -2.94
N ASN A 347 -13.27 -16.19 -2.68
CA ASN A 347 -12.52 -17.08 -1.81
C ASN A 347 -13.01 -16.99 -0.36
N ALA A 348 -13.26 -15.78 0.13
CA ALA A 348 -13.82 -15.56 1.46
C ALA A 348 -15.22 -16.17 1.59
N LEU A 349 -16.11 -15.99 0.61
CA LEU A 349 -17.42 -16.63 0.61
C LEU A 349 -17.30 -18.16 0.66
N ASN A 350 -16.46 -18.76 -0.19
CA ASN A 350 -16.28 -20.22 -0.19
C ASN A 350 -15.80 -20.73 1.18
N LEU A 351 -14.88 -20.01 1.83
CA LEU A 351 -14.41 -20.32 3.17
C LEU A 351 -15.55 -20.25 4.20
N LEU A 352 -16.32 -19.16 4.21
CA LEU A 352 -17.41 -18.95 5.16
C LEU A 352 -18.55 -19.97 4.97
N LEU A 353 -18.84 -20.36 3.73
CA LEU A 353 -19.80 -21.42 3.41
C LEU A 353 -19.36 -22.76 3.99
N LYS A 354 -18.09 -23.14 3.80
CA LYS A 354 -17.51 -24.36 4.40
C LYS A 354 -17.69 -24.41 5.92
N HIS A 355 -17.68 -23.24 6.57
CA HIS A 355 -17.85 -23.08 8.01
C HIS A 355 -19.26 -22.67 8.43
N ARG A 356 -20.27 -22.88 7.56
CA ARG A 356 -21.71 -22.72 7.84
C ARG A 356 -22.13 -21.33 8.29
N ILE A 357 -21.74 -20.31 7.52
CA ILE A 357 -22.25 -18.95 7.73
C ILE A 357 -23.78 -18.87 7.64
N ASN A 358 -24.39 -18.10 8.54
CA ASN A 358 -25.80 -17.81 8.60
C ASN A 358 -26.17 -16.75 7.56
N LEU A 359 -26.76 -17.19 6.45
CA LEU A 359 -27.17 -16.29 5.37
C LEU A 359 -28.49 -15.54 5.64
N ALA A 360 -29.21 -15.86 6.72
CA ALA A 360 -30.40 -15.12 7.13
C ALA A 360 -30.09 -13.81 7.87
N GLN A 361 -28.82 -13.55 8.18
CA GLN A 361 -28.37 -12.34 8.86
C GLN A 361 -28.62 -11.09 8.02
N GLU A 362 -29.13 -10.02 8.64
CA GLU A 362 -29.33 -8.71 7.98
C GLU A 362 -27.99 -8.06 7.60
N VAL A 363 -28.01 -7.29 6.50
CA VAL A 363 -26.86 -6.60 5.90
C VAL A 363 -27.03 -5.10 6.10
N ASN A 364 -25.98 -4.41 6.54
CA ASN A 364 -25.98 -2.95 6.68
C ASN A 364 -25.65 -2.24 5.36
N ASP A 365 -24.65 -2.74 4.63
CA ASP A 365 -24.22 -2.31 3.30
C ASP A 365 -25.16 -2.86 2.21
N LYS A 366 -26.46 -2.59 2.39
CA LYS A 366 -27.51 -2.90 1.42
C LYS A 366 -27.64 -1.77 0.39
N PRO A 367 -28.16 -2.05 -0.83
CA PRO A 367 -28.44 -1.01 -1.81
C PRO A 367 -29.28 0.12 -1.21
N HIS A 368 -29.03 1.37 -1.61
CA HIS A 368 -29.59 2.59 -0.99
C HIS A 368 -31.13 2.62 -0.85
N THR A 369 -31.84 1.85 -1.67
CA THR A 369 -33.31 1.77 -1.69
C THR A 369 -33.89 0.64 -0.83
N ALA A 370 -33.06 -0.27 -0.32
CA ALA A 370 -33.52 -1.39 0.48
C ALA A 370 -33.44 -1.06 1.98
N THR A 371 -34.56 -1.10 2.69
CA THR A 371 -34.60 -0.81 4.14
C THR A 371 -34.27 -2.02 5.00
N ARG A 372 -34.35 -3.25 4.48
CA ARG A 372 -33.95 -4.50 5.14
C ARG A 372 -33.49 -5.49 4.08
N MET A 373 -32.43 -6.27 4.32
CA MET A 373 -31.95 -7.28 3.38
C MET A 373 -31.07 -8.29 4.12
N THR A 374 -31.24 -9.58 3.86
CA THR A 374 -30.38 -10.64 4.41
C THR A 374 -29.17 -10.90 3.52
N LEU A 375 -28.12 -11.56 4.02
CA LEU A 375 -26.97 -11.99 3.21
C LEU A 375 -27.39 -12.85 2.02
N LEU A 376 -28.32 -13.80 2.24
CA LEU A 376 -28.93 -14.61 1.20
C LEU A 376 -29.61 -13.74 0.14
N GLY A 377 -30.37 -12.74 0.59
CA GLY A 377 -31.03 -11.77 -0.26
C GLY A 377 -30.03 -10.89 -1.03
N PHE A 378 -28.85 -10.61 -0.47
CA PHE A 378 -27.81 -9.78 -1.08
C PHE A 378 -26.99 -10.54 -2.13
N LEU A 379 -26.78 -11.85 -1.98
CA LEU A 379 -25.97 -12.66 -2.90
C LEU A 379 -26.37 -12.56 -4.39
N PRO A 380 -27.67 -12.51 -4.77
CA PRO A 380 -28.10 -12.24 -6.15
C PRO A 380 -27.60 -10.93 -6.75
N PHE A 381 -27.33 -9.91 -5.93
CA PHE A 381 -26.76 -8.61 -6.35
C PHE A 381 -25.24 -8.66 -6.51
N THR A 382 -24.62 -9.78 -6.11
CA THR A 382 -23.18 -9.99 -6.24
C THR A 382 -22.87 -10.85 -7.45
N ASN A 383 -21.73 -10.60 -8.09
CA ASN A 383 -21.18 -11.48 -9.13
C ASN A 383 -20.52 -12.75 -8.56
N LEU A 384 -20.85 -13.14 -7.32
CA LEU A 384 -20.29 -14.30 -6.64
C LEU A 384 -21.09 -15.57 -6.99
N LYS A 385 -20.37 -16.68 -7.10
CA LYS A 385 -20.94 -17.99 -7.44
C LYS A 385 -20.91 -18.89 -6.21
N ILE A 386 -21.99 -19.62 -5.98
CA ILE A 386 -21.99 -20.74 -5.03
C ILE A 386 -21.74 -21.99 -5.85
N LYS A 387 -20.67 -22.72 -5.54
CA LYS A 387 -20.37 -23.97 -6.25
C LYS A 387 -21.32 -25.06 -5.73
N SER A 388 -22.08 -25.66 -6.64
CA SER A 388 -22.96 -26.81 -6.33
C SER A 388 -22.21 -27.97 -5.66
N SER A 389 -20.91 -28.13 -5.96
CA SER A 389 -20.07 -29.18 -5.38
C SER A 389 -19.71 -28.99 -3.91
N LEU A 390 -19.86 -27.78 -3.36
CA LEU A 390 -19.54 -27.48 -1.95
C LEU A 390 -20.77 -27.57 -1.05
N GLU A 391 -21.89 -27.01 -1.50
CA GLU A 391 -23.15 -26.97 -0.75
C GLU A 391 -24.33 -27.12 -1.75
N PRO A 392 -24.71 -28.36 -2.13
CA PRO A 392 -25.70 -28.59 -3.18
C PRO A 392 -27.08 -28.01 -2.84
N GLU A 393 -27.53 -28.18 -1.60
CA GLU A 393 -28.84 -27.69 -1.15
C GLU A 393 -28.86 -26.15 -1.07
N LEU A 394 -27.79 -25.54 -0.56
CA LEU A 394 -27.68 -24.09 -0.54
C LEU A 394 -27.59 -23.49 -1.95
N HIS A 395 -26.86 -24.15 -2.85
CA HIS A 395 -26.80 -23.74 -4.24
C HIS A 395 -28.20 -23.68 -4.86
N LYS A 396 -29.00 -24.74 -4.70
CA LYS A 396 -30.40 -24.79 -5.14
C LYS A 396 -31.26 -23.70 -4.47
N ALA A 397 -31.10 -23.48 -3.17
CA ALA A 397 -31.81 -22.42 -2.44
C ALA A 397 -31.49 -21.01 -2.98
N VAL A 398 -30.22 -20.75 -3.31
CA VAL A 398 -29.78 -19.46 -3.87
C VAL A 398 -30.22 -19.31 -5.32
N GLU A 399 -30.24 -20.40 -6.09
CA GLU A 399 -30.79 -20.40 -7.45
C GLU A 399 -32.31 -20.14 -7.43
N ALA A 400 -33.06 -20.76 -6.52
CA ALA A 400 -34.49 -20.49 -6.33
C ALA A 400 -34.74 -19.00 -6.01
N ASN A 401 -33.98 -18.44 -5.06
CA ASN A 401 -34.04 -17.02 -4.74
C ASN A 401 -33.68 -16.13 -5.95
N ARG A 402 -32.69 -16.52 -6.74
CA ARG A 402 -32.33 -15.80 -7.98
C ARG A 402 -33.49 -15.81 -8.97
N TYR A 403 -34.05 -16.97 -9.27
CA TYR A 403 -35.20 -17.09 -10.17
C TYR A 403 -36.37 -16.23 -9.71
N GLN A 404 -36.77 -16.35 -8.43
CA GLN A 404 -37.88 -15.57 -7.88
C GLN A 404 -37.65 -14.07 -8.02
N LYS A 405 -36.47 -13.57 -7.62
CA LYS A 405 -36.14 -12.15 -7.73
C LYS A 405 -36.10 -11.65 -9.17
N PHE A 406 -35.57 -12.47 -10.07
CA PHE A 406 -35.45 -12.09 -11.46
C PHE A 406 -36.80 -12.10 -12.17
N ILE A 407 -37.61 -13.15 -11.97
CA ILE A 407 -38.99 -13.24 -12.48
C ILE A 407 -39.81 -12.06 -11.94
N SER A 408 -39.77 -11.83 -10.62
CA SER A 408 -40.54 -10.76 -9.99
C SER A 408 -40.17 -9.38 -10.52
N LEU A 409 -38.88 -9.16 -10.79
CA LEU A 409 -38.40 -7.90 -11.36
C LEU A 409 -38.76 -7.76 -12.84
N PHE A 410 -38.68 -8.85 -13.60
CA PHE A 410 -38.99 -8.84 -15.03
C PHE A 410 -40.47 -8.55 -15.30
N LEU A 411 -41.34 -9.14 -14.47
CA LEU A 411 -42.81 -9.10 -14.53
C LEU A 411 -43.43 -8.07 -13.56
N GLU A 412 -42.61 -7.28 -12.87
CA GLU A 412 -43.03 -6.27 -11.90
C GLU A 412 -43.98 -6.79 -10.80
N ILE A 413 -43.76 -8.00 -10.29
CA ILE A 413 -44.53 -8.64 -9.23
C ILE A 413 -43.99 -8.18 -7.86
N PRO A 414 -44.73 -7.37 -7.07
CA PRO A 414 -44.28 -6.95 -5.76
C PRO A 414 -44.61 -7.99 -4.68
N GLY A 415 -43.86 -7.97 -3.57
CA GLY A 415 -44.19 -8.72 -2.36
C GLY A 415 -43.07 -9.61 -1.82
N GLU A 416 -43.48 -10.72 -1.21
CA GLU A 416 -42.61 -11.72 -0.60
C GLU A 416 -43.01 -13.11 -1.08
N SER A 417 -42.04 -14.02 -1.18
CA SER A 417 -42.27 -15.44 -1.42
C SER A 417 -41.37 -16.29 -0.55
N ARG A 418 -41.76 -17.54 -0.31
CA ARG A 418 -41.02 -18.49 0.51
C ARG A 418 -40.80 -19.80 -0.21
N SER A 419 -39.54 -20.24 -0.31
CA SER A 419 -39.15 -21.52 -0.91
C SER A 419 -38.14 -22.25 -0.06
N ASN A 420 -38.46 -23.49 0.32
CA ASN A 420 -37.63 -24.31 1.21
C ASN A 420 -37.19 -23.51 2.46
N GLU A 421 -38.14 -22.89 3.15
CA GLU A 421 -37.94 -22.01 4.31
C GLU A 421 -37.17 -20.71 4.05
N ASN A 422 -36.67 -20.48 2.83
CA ASN A 422 -35.99 -19.25 2.45
C ASN A 422 -37.01 -18.17 2.08
N LEU A 423 -36.95 -17.03 2.77
CA LEU A 423 -37.73 -15.85 2.46
C LEU A 423 -37.05 -15.00 1.38
N CYS A 424 -37.78 -14.73 0.31
CA CYS A 424 -37.39 -13.86 -0.77
C CYS A 424 -38.29 -12.62 -0.81
N HIS A 425 -37.71 -11.44 -0.62
CA HIS A 425 -38.42 -10.17 -0.82
C HIS A 425 -38.10 -9.61 -2.21
N HIS A 426 -39.15 -9.42 -3.01
CA HIS A 426 -39.05 -9.00 -4.41
C HIS A 426 -38.86 -7.50 -4.57
N SER A 427 -39.34 -6.72 -3.60
CA SER A 427 -39.22 -5.26 -3.57
C SER A 427 -37.79 -4.76 -3.38
N TYR A 428 -36.85 -5.60 -2.93
CA TYR A 428 -35.48 -5.17 -2.65
C TYR A 428 -34.59 -5.02 -3.89
N MET A 429 -35.07 -5.42 -5.09
CA MET A 429 -34.31 -5.43 -6.34
C MET A 429 -34.47 -4.17 -7.22
N GLN A 430 -34.79 -3.03 -6.61
CA GLN A 430 -34.94 -1.74 -7.31
C GLN A 430 -33.60 -1.05 -7.68
N ASP A 431 -32.53 -1.81 -7.94
CA ASP A 431 -31.24 -1.26 -8.36
C ASP A 431 -31.03 -1.47 -9.87
N SER A 432 -30.89 -0.38 -10.64
CA SER A 432 -30.71 -0.41 -12.10
C SER A 432 -29.47 -1.15 -12.54
N TYR A 433 -28.38 -1.02 -11.79
CA TYR A 433 -27.11 -1.62 -12.18
C TYR A 433 -27.16 -3.13 -12.02
N VAL A 434 -27.86 -3.63 -11.00
CA VAL A 434 -28.03 -5.08 -10.81
C VAL A 434 -28.93 -5.66 -11.88
N PHE A 435 -30.00 -4.95 -12.25
CA PHE A 435 -30.86 -5.39 -13.34
C PHE A 435 -30.18 -5.32 -14.71
N TRP A 436 -29.39 -4.28 -15.00
CA TRP A 436 -28.53 -4.21 -16.19
C TRP A 436 -27.60 -5.41 -16.26
N ASN A 437 -26.86 -5.67 -15.19
CA ASN A 437 -25.94 -6.80 -15.14
C ASN A 437 -26.66 -8.14 -15.30
N PHE A 438 -27.87 -8.28 -14.76
CA PHE A 438 -28.68 -9.47 -14.93
C PHE A 438 -29.11 -9.68 -16.39
N LEU A 439 -29.70 -8.65 -17.02
CA LEU A 439 -30.12 -8.69 -18.42
C LEU A 439 -28.95 -8.99 -19.37
N LEU A 440 -27.81 -8.34 -19.15
CA LEU A 440 -26.58 -8.58 -19.92
C LEU A 440 -26.07 -10.01 -19.71
N ASN A 441 -26.08 -10.50 -18.47
CA ASN A 441 -25.72 -11.89 -18.18
C ASN A 441 -26.64 -12.90 -18.88
N LEU A 442 -27.94 -12.64 -18.92
CA LEU A 442 -28.89 -13.48 -19.66
C LEU A 442 -28.60 -13.45 -21.16
N TYR A 443 -28.44 -12.26 -21.74
CA TYR A 443 -28.10 -12.12 -23.16
C TYR A 443 -26.83 -12.88 -23.54
N PHE A 444 -25.73 -12.70 -22.79
CA PHE A 444 -24.47 -13.40 -23.07
C PHE A 444 -24.53 -14.92 -22.77
N LYS A 445 -25.46 -15.38 -21.91
CA LYS A 445 -25.75 -16.81 -21.75
C LYS A 445 -26.61 -17.34 -22.90
N MET A 446 -27.51 -16.52 -23.43
CA MET A 446 -28.41 -16.80 -24.54
C MET A 446 -27.76 -16.70 -25.91
N GLU A 447 -26.50 -16.26 -26.03
CA GLU A 447 -25.76 -16.20 -27.31
C GLU A 447 -25.65 -17.56 -28.04
N GLY A 448 -26.14 -18.66 -27.45
CA GLY A 448 -26.38 -19.95 -28.12
C GLY A 448 -27.84 -20.27 -28.52
N GLN A 449 -28.86 -19.51 -28.11
CA GLN A 449 -30.30 -19.78 -28.31
C GLN A 449 -31.20 -18.51 -28.29
N PRO A 450 -31.15 -17.65 -29.32
CA PRO A 450 -32.39 -17.55 -30.09
C PRO A 450 -32.11 -17.56 -31.60
N HIS A 451 -32.31 -18.71 -32.21
CA HIS A 451 -32.49 -18.85 -33.65
C HIS A 451 -33.86 -18.30 -34.02
N GLY A 452 -33.90 -17.12 -34.64
CA GLY A 452 -35.15 -16.60 -35.21
C GLY A 452 -35.02 -15.34 -36.04
N VAL A 453 -34.18 -14.37 -35.64
CA VAL A 453 -34.22 -13.02 -36.25
C VAL A 453 -32.84 -12.39 -36.47
N ALA A 454 -31.78 -13.18 -36.64
CA ALA A 454 -30.50 -12.64 -37.12
C ALA A 454 -30.47 -12.72 -38.66
N PRO A 455 -30.54 -11.58 -39.40
CA PRO A 455 -30.31 -11.60 -40.85
C PRO A 455 -28.91 -12.15 -41.14
N ALA A 456 -28.80 -12.88 -42.26
CA ALA A 456 -27.72 -13.80 -42.59
C ALA A 456 -26.32 -13.19 -42.88
N SER A 457 -25.87 -12.16 -42.13
CA SER A 457 -24.50 -11.63 -42.15
C SER A 457 -23.89 -11.63 -40.75
N LYS A 458 -23.36 -12.79 -40.33
CA LYS A 458 -23.40 -13.26 -38.93
C LYS A 458 -22.28 -12.86 -37.95
N ASN A 459 -21.26 -12.08 -38.30
CA ASN A 459 -20.19 -11.74 -37.32
C ASN A 459 -20.14 -10.26 -36.95
N GLN A 460 -20.10 -9.34 -37.91
CA GLN A 460 -19.87 -7.91 -37.63
C GLN A 460 -21.00 -7.20 -36.88
N PHE A 461 -22.27 -7.56 -37.12
CA PHE A 461 -23.41 -7.04 -36.36
C PHE A 461 -23.36 -7.49 -34.90
N LEU A 462 -23.14 -8.80 -34.68
CA LEU A 462 -23.04 -9.36 -33.33
C LEU A 462 -21.83 -8.78 -32.59
N ASP A 463 -20.69 -8.62 -33.26
CA ASP A 463 -19.52 -7.95 -32.68
C ASP A 463 -19.85 -6.51 -32.26
N CYS A 464 -20.58 -5.76 -33.09
CA CYS A 464 -21.00 -4.40 -32.78
C CYS A 464 -21.93 -4.33 -31.56
N LEU A 465 -22.99 -5.16 -31.54
CA LEU A 465 -23.94 -5.23 -30.44
C LEU A 465 -23.26 -5.69 -29.15
N ASN A 466 -22.44 -6.76 -29.22
CA ASN A 466 -21.70 -7.29 -28.09
C ASN A 466 -20.72 -6.28 -27.52
N ASN A 467 -20.00 -5.53 -28.37
CA ASN A 467 -19.07 -4.51 -27.91
C ASN A 467 -19.81 -3.34 -27.26
N CYS A 468 -20.96 -2.93 -27.81
CA CYS A 468 -21.81 -1.90 -27.20
C CYS A 468 -22.32 -2.35 -25.81
N LEU A 469 -22.88 -3.55 -25.71
CA LEU A 469 -23.41 -4.12 -24.48
C LEU A 469 -22.32 -4.44 -23.44
N LYS A 470 -21.12 -4.90 -23.85
CA LYS A 470 -19.99 -5.14 -22.94
C LYS A 470 -19.50 -3.87 -22.26
N ARG A 471 -19.63 -2.69 -22.91
CA ARG A 471 -19.29 -1.40 -22.29
C ARG A 471 -20.28 -0.97 -21.22
N LEU A 472 -21.55 -1.38 -21.37
CA LEU A 472 -22.57 -1.27 -20.31
C LEU A 472 -22.32 -2.26 -19.16
N TYR A 473 -21.56 -3.34 -19.40
CA TYR A 473 -21.38 -4.49 -18.48
C TYR A 473 -20.23 -4.34 -17.46
N THR A 474 -19.41 -3.29 -17.53
CA THR A 474 -18.30 -3.16 -16.58
C THR A 474 -18.79 -2.64 -15.22
N LYS A 475 -18.03 -2.92 -14.15
CA LYS A 475 -18.37 -2.55 -12.75
C LYS A 475 -18.70 -1.07 -12.54
N GLU A 476 -18.28 -0.22 -13.46
CA GLU A 476 -18.44 1.24 -13.40
C GLU A 476 -19.15 1.77 -14.67
N GLY A 477 -19.49 0.92 -15.65
CA GLY A 477 -19.59 1.32 -17.06
C GLY A 477 -18.24 1.86 -17.56
N ASP A 478 -17.81 1.55 -18.77
CA ASP A 478 -16.66 2.28 -19.32
C ASP A 478 -17.17 3.66 -19.80
N PHE A 479 -17.50 4.53 -18.84
CA PHE A 479 -17.94 5.90 -19.07
C PHE A 479 -16.75 6.86 -19.16
N ASP A 480 -15.53 6.34 -19.35
CA ASP A 480 -14.38 7.17 -19.68
C ASP A 480 -14.75 7.98 -20.93
N SER A 481 -14.81 9.29 -20.76
CA SER A 481 -15.29 10.20 -21.79
C SER A 481 -14.42 10.13 -23.05
N VAL A 482 -13.13 9.81 -22.91
CA VAL A 482 -12.20 9.70 -24.03
C VAL A 482 -12.45 8.40 -24.78
N ILE A 483 -12.47 7.26 -24.08
CA ILE A 483 -12.72 5.95 -24.70
C ILE A 483 -14.09 5.94 -25.37
N THR A 484 -15.12 6.46 -24.70
CA THR A 484 -16.49 6.49 -25.22
C THR A 484 -16.60 7.41 -26.43
N TYR A 485 -15.93 8.57 -26.40
CA TYR A 485 -15.91 9.50 -27.53
C TYR A 485 -15.15 8.95 -28.73
N ASP A 486 -14.02 8.27 -28.52
CA ASP A 486 -13.26 7.61 -29.59
C ASP A 486 -14.12 6.58 -30.33
N CYS A 487 -14.95 5.86 -29.59
CA CYS A 487 -15.89 4.90 -30.17
C CYS A 487 -16.98 5.58 -30.99
N TYR A 488 -17.53 6.68 -30.47
CA TYR A 488 -18.47 7.51 -31.20
C TYR A 488 -17.84 8.09 -32.49
N GLN A 489 -16.56 8.51 -32.46
CA GLN A 489 -15.84 8.93 -33.66
C GLN A 489 -15.65 7.81 -34.68
N GLN A 490 -15.50 6.58 -34.22
CA GLN A 490 -15.42 5.38 -35.06
C GLN A 490 -16.79 4.85 -35.53
N PHE A 491 -17.84 5.69 -35.48
CA PHE A 491 -19.20 5.32 -35.90
C PHE A 491 -19.73 4.09 -35.13
N GLN A 492 -19.30 3.89 -33.89
CA GLN A 492 -19.79 2.82 -33.04
C GLN A 492 -21.01 3.31 -32.24
N PRO A 493 -22.04 2.46 -32.07
CA PRO A 493 -23.12 2.74 -31.13
C PRO A 493 -22.59 2.95 -29.72
N VAL A 494 -23.03 4.02 -29.09
CA VAL A 494 -22.80 4.31 -27.68
C VAL A 494 -24.15 4.44 -27.00
N VAL A 495 -24.32 3.79 -25.84
CA VAL A 495 -25.52 3.93 -25.00
C VAL A 495 -25.07 4.37 -23.62
N LEU A 496 -25.72 5.41 -23.10
CA LEU A 496 -25.42 6.03 -21.81
C LEU A 496 -26.71 6.23 -21.02
N PRO A 497 -26.70 5.97 -19.71
CA PRO A 497 -27.74 6.48 -18.82
C PRO A 497 -27.49 7.97 -18.55
N VAL A 498 -28.52 8.82 -18.75
CA VAL A 498 -28.40 10.28 -18.61
C VAL A 498 -29.50 10.82 -17.69
N ILE A 499 -29.14 11.79 -16.84
CA ILE A 499 -30.11 12.52 -16.02
C ILE A 499 -30.57 13.76 -16.78
N LEU A 500 -31.86 13.86 -17.10
CA LEU A 500 -32.41 15.03 -17.78
C LEU A 500 -32.62 16.19 -16.78
N SER A 501 -32.24 17.41 -17.19
CA SER A 501 -32.34 18.59 -16.34
C SER A 501 -33.81 18.96 -16.04
N GLY A 502 -34.08 19.36 -14.80
CA GLY A 502 -35.40 19.87 -14.40
C GLY A 502 -36.42 18.83 -13.88
N ARG A 503 -36.18 17.51 -14.03
CA ARG A 503 -37.08 16.46 -13.51
C ARG A 503 -36.30 15.37 -12.77
N SER A 504 -36.94 14.65 -11.85
CA SER A 504 -36.36 13.57 -11.05
C SER A 504 -36.46 12.21 -11.76
N HIS A 505 -35.99 12.11 -13.02
CA HIS A 505 -35.99 10.85 -13.78
C HIS A 505 -34.69 10.68 -14.60
N ILE A 506 -34.33 9.43 -14.89
CA ILE A 506 -33.19 9.04 -15.76
C ILE A 506 -33.75 8.66 -17.13
N ALA A 507 -33.27 9.33 -18.18
CA ALA A 507 -33.49 8.91 -19.56
C ALA A 507 -32.34 8.00 -20.03
N THR A 508 -32.63 7.06 -20.91
CA THR A 508 -31.56 6.30 -21.57
C THR A 508 -31.31 6.92 -22.93
N VAL A 509 -30.05 7.25 -23.20
CA VAL A 509 -29.67 7.95 -24.44
C VAL A 509 -28.67 7.12 -25.23
N GLY A 510 -28.93 6.98 -26.52
CA GLY A 510 -28.02 6.38 -27.49
C GLY A 510 -27.45 7.41 -28.45
N PHE A 511 -26.21 7.24 -28.87
CA PHE A 511 -25.53 8.09 -29.84
C PHE A 511 -24.83 7.22 -30.89
N MET A 512 -24.92 7.63 -32.16
CA MET A 512 -24.12 7.03 -33.23
C MET A 512 -23.99 8.00 -34.41
N LYS A 513 -22.77 8.22 -34.89
CA LYS A 513 -22.56 8.89 -36.17
C LYS A 513 -23.08 8.01 -37.30
N VAL A 514 -23.86 8.61 -38.21
CA VAL A 514 -24.32 7.97 -39.44
C VAL A 514 -23.58 8.52 -40.67
N SER A 515 -23.04 9.75 -40.57
CA SER A 515 -22.05 10.31 -41.48
C SER A 515 -21.10 11.26 -40.73
N PRO A 516 -20.05 11.80 -41.39
CA PRO A 516 -19.22 12.86 -40.82
C PRO A 516 -20.01 14.12 -40.43
N ASN A 517 -21.17 14.37 -41.04
CA ASN A 517 -21.93 15.62 -40.95
C ASN A 517 -23.18 15.54 -40.07
N PHE A 518 -23.66 14.33 -39.75
CA PHE A 518 -24.82 14.13 -38.89
C PHE A 518 -24.73 12.83 -38.09
N HIS A 519 -25.37 12.84 -36.93
CA HIS A 519 -25.50 11.68 -36.04
C HIS A 519 -26.96 11.44 -35.69
N VAL A 520 -27.22 10.25 -35.16
CA VAL A 520 -28.51 9.89 -34.58
C VAL A 520 -28.34 9.87 -33.08
N SER A 521 -29.19 10.61 -32.37
CA SER A 521 -29.40 10.46 -30.94
C SER A 521 -30.77 9.86 -30.67
N VAL A 522 -30.82 8.91 -29.75
CA VAL A 522 -32.04 8.19 -29.39
C VAL A 522 -32.29 8.43 -27.93
N GLU A 523 -33.47 8.90 -27.57
CA GLU A 523 -33.86 9.13 -26.19
C GLU A 523 -35.09 8.29 -25.87
N ALA A 524 -35.04 7.59 -24.74
CA ALA A 524 -36.19 6.94 -24.15
C ALA A 524 -36.45 7.53 -22.76
N ASP A 525 -37.60 8.19 -22.61
CA ASP A 525 -38.08 8.80 -21.36
C ASP A 525 -39.39 8.14 -20.90
N ARG A 526 -39.62 8.15 -19.58
CA ARG A 526 -40.90 7.89 -18.95
C ARG A 526 -41.31 9.15 -18.20
N SER A 527 -42.03 10.05 -18.86
CA SER A 527 -42.80 11.08 -18.16
C SER A 527 -44.30 10.80 -18.28
N ASP A 528 -45.00 10.90 -17.14
CA ASP A 528 -46.46 10.86 -16.94
C ASP A 528 -47.25 10.19 -18.07
N GLU A 529 -47.26 8.86 -18.06
CA GLU A 529 -48.09 7.99 -18.93
C GLU A 529 -47.69 7.90 -20.42
N ARG A 530 -46.49 8.39 -20.81
CA ARG A 530 -45.94 8.18 -22.16
C ARG A 530 -44.60 7.45 -22.16
N HIS A 531 -44.50 6.43 -23.02
CA HIS A 531 -43.28 5.70 -23.35
C HIS A 531 -42.74 6.22 -24.68
N ASP A 532 -42.19 7.44 -24.68
CA ASP A 532 -41.76 8.09 -25.91
C ASP A 532 -40.36 7.60 -26.29
N PHE A 533 -40.28 6.76 -27.33
CA PHE A 533 -39.03 6.48 -28.03
C PHE A 533 -38.82 7.54 -29.11
N SER A 534 -37.90 8.47 -28.84
CA SER A 534 -37.64 9.61 -29.71
C SER A 534 -36.29 9.47 -30.40
N VAL A 535 -36.27 9.70 -31.71
CA VAL A 535 -35.05 9.71 -32.52
C VAL A 535 -34.82 11.12 -33.04
N PHE A 536 -33.65 11.67 -32.77
CA PHE A 536 -33.22 12.98 -33.23
C PHE A 536 -32.07 12.83 -34.22
N ILE A 537 -32.11 13.66 -35.25
CA ILE A 537 -31.04 13.76 -36.24
C ILE A 537 -30.47 15.17 -36.13
N SER A 538 -29.19 15.26 -35.76
CA SER A 538 -28.52 16.54 -35.54
C SER A 538 -27.06 16.51 -36.03
N ARG A 539 -26.36 17.64 -35.92
CA ARG A 539 -24.91 17.68 -36.12
C ARG A 539 -24.18 16.82 -35.08
N PRO A 540 -23.04 16.19 -35.43
CA PRO A 540 -22.29 15.37 -34.50
C PRO A 540 -21.77 16.19 -33.32
N HIS A 541 -21.75 15.58 -32.15
CA HIS A 541 -21.21 16.22 -30.95
C HIS A 541 -19.69 16.36 -31.05
N ASP A 542 -19.21 17.54 -30.66
CA ASP A 542 -17.79 17.75 -30.33
C ASP A 542 -17.46 17.09 -28.97
N PRO A 543 -16.18 16.96 -28.58
CA PRO A 543 -15.80 16.28 -27.34
C PRO A 543 -16.40 16.96 -26.10
N ALA A 544 -16.56 18.28 -26.12
CA ALA A 544 -17.11 19.05 -25.00
C ALA A 544 -18.62 18.90 -24.88
N GLN A 545 -19.34 18.73 -25.99
CA GLN A 545 -20.76 18.41 -26.01
C GLN A 545 -21.01 16.96 -25.58
N PHE A 546 -20.19 16.03 -26.06
CA PHE A 546 -20.31 14.60 -25.73
C PHE A 546 -19.98 14.30 -24.27
N SER A 547 -18.92 14.91 -23.72
CA SER A 547 -18.49 14.70 -22.33
C SER A 547 -19.53 15.10 -21.28
N LYS A 548 -20.50 15.96 -21.63
CA LYS A 548 -21.65 16.29 -20.77
C LYS A 548 -22.53 15.08 -20.46
N TYR A 549 -22.56 14.07 -21.33
CA TYR A 549 -23.36 12.86 -21.16
C TYR A 549 -22.62 11.74 -20.41
N THR A 550 -21.28 11.78 -20.34
CA THR A 550 -20.44 10.76 -19.68
C THR A 550 -19.97 11.18 -18.29
N ALA A 551 -20.26 12.42 -17.85
CA ALA A 551 -19.83 12.95 -16.57
C ALA A 551 -20.69 12.40 -15.41
N THR A 552 -20.43 11.18 -14.95
CA THR A 552 -21.06 10.65 -13.73
C THR A 552 -20.07 10.07 -12.69
N TYR A 553 -20.35 10.49 -11.45
CA TYR A 553 -20.10 9.91 -10.12
C TYR A 553 -18.71 9.75 -9.47
N SER A 554 -17.55 9.88 -10.13
CA SER A 554 -16.29 9.74 -9.35
C SER A 554 -15.06 10.59 -9.71
N ARG A 555 -15.05 11.38 -10.80
CA ARG A 555 -14.01 12.40 -11.01
C ARG A 555 -14.52 13.62 -11.82
N PRO A 556 -14.70 14.78 -11.18
CA PRO A 556 -14.80 16.07 -11.86
C PRO A 556 -13.41 16.55 -12.33
N LEU A 557 -13.41 17.40 -13.35
CA LEU A 557 -12.23 18.09 -13.88
C LEU A 557 -11.44 18.85 -12.77
N PRO A 558 -10.11 18.94 -12.87
CA PRO A 558 -9.27 19.70 -11.94
C PRO A 558 -9.66 21.18 -11.82
N ILE A 559 -9.54 21.74 -10.61
CA ILE A 559 -9.83 23.14 -10.22
C ILE A 559 -9.19 24.20 -11.15
N ALA A 560 -8.12 23.89 -11.88
CA ALA A 560 -7.52 24.81 -12.85
C ALA A 560 -8.49 25.20 -13.99
N PHE A 561 -9.49 24.36 -14.30
CA PHE A 561 -10.54 24.67 -15.28
C PHE A 561 -11.66 25.57 -14.74
N TRP A 562 -11.73 25.75 -13.41
CA TRP A 562 -12.74 26.61 -12.77
C TRP A 562 -12.42 28.11 -12.87
N GLN A 563 -11.15 28.49 -13.08
CA GLN A 563 -10.72 29.88 -12.90
C GLN A 563 -10.90 30.79 -14.11
N THR A 564 -11.44 30.31 -15.25
CA THR A 564 -11.42 31.08 -16.50
C THR A 564 -12.78 31.33 -17.16
N HIS A 565 -13.91 30.85 -16.64
CA HIS A 565 -15.22 31.14 -17.27
C HIS A 565 -16.27 31.66 -16.29
N SER A 566 -16.76 32.86 -16.60
CA SER A 566 -17.73 33.65 -15.85
C SER A 566 -19.18 33.31 -16.25
N SER A 567 -19.85 32.43 -15.50
CA SER A 567 -21.27 32.57 -15.14
C SER A 567 -21.70 31.40 -14.22
N PRO A 568 -21.78 31.61 -12.89
CA PRO A 568 -21.98 30.51 -11.91
C PRO A 568 -23.42 29.99 -11.75
N SER A 569 -24.41 30.55 -12.46
CA SER A 569 -25.84 30.32 -12.14
C SER A 569 -26.58 29.28 -12.99
N ILE A 570 -25.94 28.67 -13.99
CA ILE A 570 -26.57 27.65 -14.87
C ILE A 570 -26.19 26.21 -14.45
N PHE A 571 -25.25 26.04 -13.51
CA PHE A 571 -24.59 24.74 -13.27
C PHE A 571 -24.53 24.27 -11.82
N TYR A 572 -25.45 24.73 -10.97
CA TYR A 572 -25.72 24.08 -9.69
C TYR A 572 -27.07 23.39 -9.75
N LYS A 573 -27.09 22.06 -9.56
CA LYS A 573 -28.29 21.39 -9.08
C LYS A 573 -27.93 20.49 -7.90
N ASP A 574 -28.54 20.82 -6.77
CA ASP A 574 -28.52 20.05 -5.53
C ASP A 574 -29.07 18.63 -5.81
N LEU A 575 -28.35 17.61 -5.34
CA LEU A 575 -28.59 16.19 -5.66
C LEU A 575 -29.25 15.40 -4.53
N ALA A 576 -29.84 16.07 -3.53
CA ALA A 576 -30.83 15.47 -2.65
C ALA A 576 -32.16 16.24 -2.78
N PRO A 577 -33.36 15.59 -2.83
CA PRO A 577 -33.70 14.19 -2.66
C PRO A 577 -34.23 13.52 -3.96
N GLN A 578 -33.61 12.42 -4.39
CA GLN A 578 -34.24 11.51 -5.36
C GLN A 578 -35.29 10.65 -4.63
N THR A 579 -36.52 11.18 -4.50
CA THR A 579 -37.67 10.50 -3.90
C THR A 579 -38.77 10.15 -4.91
N GLY A 580 -38.54 10.40 -6.21
CA GLY A 580 -39.48 10.08 -7.28
C GLY A 580 -39.36 8.63 -7.75
N ALA A 581 -40.49 8.02 -8.13
CA ALA A 581 -40.64 6.64 -8.59
C ALA A 581 -39.78 6.32 -9.83
N PHE A 582 -38.50 6.03 -9.59
CA PHE A 582 -37.59 5.43 -10.54
C PHE A 582 -38.06 4.00 -10.85
N CYS A 583 -38.18 3.64 -12.14
CA CYS A 583 -38.29 2.23 -12.54
C CYS A 583 -36.97 1.79 -13.21
N PRO A 584 -35.97 1.34 -12.43
CA PRO A 584 -34.67 0.90 -12.92
C PRO A 584 -34.77 -0.20 -13.97
N ALA A 585 -35.81 -1.03 -13.87
CA ALA A 585 -36.10 -2.06 -14.83
C ALA A 585 -36.33 -1.48 -16.23
N ILE A 586 -37.16 -0.43 -16.34
CA ILE A 586 -37.52 0.18 -17.61
C ILE A 586 -36.30 0.82 -18.29
N SER A 587 -35.44 1.53 -17.56
CA SER A 587 -34.21 2.11 -18.13
C SER A 587 -33.28 1.04 -18.72
N ALA A 588 -33.21 -0.14 -18.10
CA ALA A 588 -32.46 -1.28 -18.65
C ALA A 588 -33.06 -1.89 -19.90
N LYS A 589 -34.39 -2.05 -19.92
CA LYS A 589 -35.09 -2.49 -21.12
C LYS A 589 -34.79 -1.53 -22.28
N HIS A 590 -34.86 -0.21 -22.05
CA HIS A 590 -34.54 0.80 -23.06
C HIS A 590 -33.06 0.82 -23.48
N ALA A 591 -32.11 0.70 -22.55
CA ALA A 591 -30.68 0.64 -22.90
C ALA A 591 -30.39 -0.48 -23.91
N PHE A 592 -30.99 -1.64 -23.64
CA PHE A 592 -30.82 -2.82 -24.47
C PHE A 592 -31.51 -2.68 -25.84
N PHE A 593 -32.72 -2.10 -25.85
CA PHE A 593 -33.45 -1.78 -27.08
C PHE A 593 -32.66 -0.79 -27.97
N ILE A 594 -32.16 0.30 -27.39
CA ILE A 594 -31.40 1.33 -28.09
C ILE A 594 -30.09 0.75 -28.66
N ALA A 595 -29.39 -0.09 -27.89
CA ALA A 595 -28.16 -0.74 -28.36
C ALA A 595 -28.40 -1.61 -29.60
N HIS A 596 -29.48 -2.40 -29.60
CA HIS A 596 -29.89 -3.20 -30.75
C HIS A 596 -30.29 -2.30 -31.93
N PHE A 597 -31.15 -1.29 -31.69
CA PHE A 597 -31.60 -0.34 -32.70
C PHE A 597 -30.46 0.31 -33.45
N LEU A 598 -29.51 0.92 -32.72
CA LEU A 598 -28.35 1.58 -33.33
C LEU A 598 -27.46 0.59 -34.09
N SER A 599 -27.34 -0.66 -33.61
CA SER A 599 -26.59 -1.71 -34.32
C SER A 599 -27.27 -2.12 -35.62
N VAL A 600 -28.60 -2.18 -35.67
CA VAL A 600 -29.38 -2.43 -36.90
C VAL A 600 -29.23 -1.26 -37.87
N VAL A 601 -29.35 -0.02 -37.39
CA VAL A 601 -29.12 1.18 -38.22
C VAL A 601 -27.73 1.13 -38.84
N LYS A 602 -26.70 0.82 -38.04
CA LYS A 602 -25.31 0.69 -38.51
C LYS A 602 -25.16 -0.35 -39.61
N GLN A 603 -25.82 -1.51 -39.45
CA GLN A 603 -25.79 -2.57 -40.45
C GLN A 603 -26.48 -2.13 -41.75
N GLN A 604 -27.61 -1.43 -41.67
CA GLN A 604 -28.35 -0.98 -42.85
C GLN A 604 -27.64 0.14 -43.62
N ILE A 605 -26.85 0.98 -42.95
CA ILE A 605 -26.05 2.02 -43.62
C ILE A 605 -24.68 1.53 -44.09
N ALA A 606 -24.24 0.34 -43.67
CA ALA A 606 -22.93 -0.18 -44.03
C ALA A 606 -22.80 -0.36 -45.54
N GLY A 607 -21.81 0.29 -46.15
CA GLY A 607 -21.54 0.22 -47.59
C GLY A 607 -22.43 1.12 -48.46
N LEU A 608 -23.29 1.96 -47.87
CA LEU A 608 -24.02 3.00 -48.60
C LEU A 608 -23.19 4.29 -48.74
N GLU A 609 -23.36 4.99 -49.85
CA GLU A 609 -22.81 6.34 -50.04
C GLU A 609 -23.54 7.37 -49.18
N GLU A 610 -22.85 8.43 -48.73
CA GLU A 610 -23.41 9.46 -47.83
C GLU A 610 -24.69 10.12 -48.38
N SER A 611 -24.71 10.46 -49.67
CA SER A 611 -25.88 11.03 -50.35
C SER A 611 -27.10 10.10 -50.33
N THR A 612 -26.87 8.79 -50.32
CA THR A 612 -27.92 7.78 -50.23
C THR A 612 -28.43 7.63 -48.80
N ILE A 613 -27.53 7.71 -47.81
CA ILE A 613 -27.88 7.72 -46.39
C ILE A 613 -28.78 8.92 -46.10
N GLU A 614 -28.40 10.13 -46.49
CA GLU A 614 -29.20 11.34 -46.26
C GLU A 614 -30.62 11.23 -46.83
N ARG A 615 -30.75 10.75 -48.08
CA ARG A 615 -32.04 10.60 -48.74
C ARG A 615 -32.94 9.53 -48.12
N LYS A 616 -32.35 8.45 -47.58
CA LYS A 616 -33.09 7.28 -47.07
C LYS A 616 -33.11 7.15 -45.55
N LEU A 617 -32.49 8.08 -44.80
CA LEU A 617 -32.30 7.95 -43.36
C LEU A 617 -33.62 7.70 -42.61
N SER A 618 -34.68 8.44 -42.93
CA SER A 618 -36.00 8.24 -42.30
C SER A 618 -36.57 6.82 -42.56
N GLU A 619 -36.42 6.30 -43.78
CA GLU A 619 -36.84 4.94 -44.14
C GLU A 619 -36.02 3.89 -43.36
N ILE A 620 -34.69 4.10 -43.29
CA ILE A 620 -33.76 3.23 -42.55
C ILE A 620 -34.09 3.22 -41.05
N LEU A 621 -34.37 4.38 -40.44
CA LEU A 621 -34.74 4.47 -39.03
C LEU A 621 -36.06 3.77 -38.74
N ASN A 622 -37.09 3.98 -39.56
CA ASN A 622 -38.38 3.29 -39.43
C ASN A 622 -38.25 1.77 -39.55
N ASN A 623 -37.49 1.30 -40.56
CA ASN A 623 -37.26 -0.13 -40.75
C ASN A 623 -36.44 -0.74 -39.60
N SER A 624 -35.38 -0.05 -39.17
CA SER A 624 -34.53 -0.49 -38.04
C SER A 624 -35.31 -0.56 -36.74
N TYR A 625 -36.27 0.36 -36.54
CA TYR A 625 -37.16 0.35 -35.40
C TYR A 625 -38.07 -0.87 -35.43
N LYS A 626 -38.73 -1.15 -36.56
CA LYS A 626 -39.60 -2.32 -36.71
C LYS A 626 -38.85 -3.64 -36.48
N VAL A 627 -37.66 -3.78 -37.04
CA VAL A 627 -36.78 -4.95 -36.83
C VAL A 627 -36.39 -5.08 -35.36
N THR A 628 -36.07 -3.96 -34.70
CA THR A 628 -35.68 -3.97 -33.28
C THR A 628 -36.86 -4.31 -32.39
N THR A 629 -38.04 -3.77 -32.63
CA THR A 629 -39.25 -4.10 -31.87
C THR A 629 -39.57 -5.58 -31.96
N GLU A 630 -39.56 -6.16 -33.16
CA GLU A 630 -39.80 -7.60 -33.33
C GLU A 630 -38.75 -8.43 -32.58
N TRP A 631 -37.46 -8.13 -32.79
CA TRP A 631 -36.38 -8.84 -32.10
C TRP A 631 -36.49 -8.74 -30.58
N PHE A 632 -36.77 -7.54 -30.07
CA PHE A 632 -36.86 -7.27 -28.64
C PHE A 632 -38.04 -8.00 -28.02
N ASN A 633 -39.20 -8.02 -28.67
CA ASN A 633 -40.35 -8.79 -28.22
C ASN A 633 -40.03 -10.29 -28.14
N GLN A 634 -39.41 -10.86 -29.18
CA GLN A 634 -38.98 -12.26 -29.19
C GLN A 634 -37.95 -12.57 -28.10
N PHE A 635 -36.98 -11.67 -27.89
CA PHE A 635 -35.99 -11.79 -26.82
C PHE A 635 -36.67 -11.80 -25.44
N PHE A 636 -37.61 -10.88 -25.20
CA PHE A 636 -38.35 -10.79 -23.93
C PHE A 636 -39.18 -12.04 -23.65
N ILE A 637 -39.92 -12.54 -24.65
CA ILE A 637 -40.68 -13.78 -24.54
C ILE A 637 -39.75 -14.96 -24.22
N SER A 638 -38.63 -15.06 -24.94
CA SER A 638 -37.65 -16.14 -24.74
C SER A 638 -37.01 -16.11 -23.34
N VAL A 639 -36.66 -14.92 -22.85
CA VAL A 639 -36.12 -14.74 -21.49
C VAL A 639 -37.14 -15.13 -20.43
N LYS A 640 -38.39 -14.68 -20.55
CA LYS A 640 -39.47 -15.02 -19.60
C LYS A 640 -39.67 -16.52 -19.53
N ARG A 641 -39.81 -17.17 -20.69
CA ARG A 641 -39.98 -18.61 -20.79
C ARG A 641 -38.80 -19.35 -20.16
N MET A 642 -37.57 -18.95 -20.47
CA MET A 642 -36.37 -19.55 -19.86
C MET A 642 -36.39 -19.41 -18.33
N LEU A 643 -36.74 -18.25 -17.79
CA LEU A 643 -36.76 -18.02 -16.35
C LEU A 643 -37.86 -18.85 -15.66
N LEU A 644 -39.05 -18.91 -16.25
CA LEU A 644 -40.16 -19.74 -15.75
C LEU A 644 -39.83 -21.22 -15.82
N GLU A 645 -39.38 -21.72 -16.97
CA GLU A 645 -38.99 -23.13 -17.15
C GLU A 645 -37.87 -23.51 -16.18
N GLY A 646 -36.85 -22.65 -16.03
CA GLY A 646 -35.77 -22.86 -15.07
C GLY A 646 -36.25 -22.92 -13.62
N TYR A 647 -37.26 -22.12 -13.26
CA TYR A 647 -37.86 -22.15 -11.93
C TYR A 647 -38.76 -23.38 -11.72
N GLN A 648 -39.52 -23.79 -12.73
CA GLN A 648 -40.38 -24.99 -12.71
C GLN A 648 -39.57 -26.29 -12.66
N GLN A 649 -38.34 -26.29 -13.19
CA GLN A 649 -37.43 -27.44 -13.16
C GLN A 649 -36.73 -27.65 -11.80
N LEU A 650 -36.89 -26.73 -10.84
CA LEU A 650 -36.36 -26.92 -9.49
C LEU A 650 -37.11 -28.04 -8.76
N ASP A 651 -36.46 -28.65 -7.76
CA ASP A 651 -37.17 -29.61 -6.89
C ASP A 651 -38.36 -28.91 -6.22
N SER A 652 -39.48 -29.63 -6.05
CA SER A 652 -40.75 -29.08 -5.56
C SER A 652 -40.65 -28.27 -4.26
N LYS A 653 -39.76 -28.66 -3.34
CA LYS A 653 -39.51 -27.93 -2.08
C LYS A 653 -38.97 -26.51 -2.29
N TYR A 654 -38.30 -26.24 -3.41
CA TYR A 654 -37.76 -24.94 -3.79
C TYR A 654 -38.76 -24.09 -4.61
N ILE A 655 -39.93 -24.63 -4.92
CA ILE A 655 -40.98 -23.93 -5.67
C ILE A 655 -42.00 -23.37 -4.69
N ASN A 656 -42.17 -22.04 -4.71
CA ASN A 656 -43.32 -21.38 -4.13
C ASN A 656 -44.44 -21.38 -5.19
N TYR A 657 -45.46 -22.20 -4.99
CA TYR A 657 -46.55 -22.38 -5.95
C TYR A 657 -47.44 -21.15 -6.10
N ASP A 658 -47.65 -20.37 -5.04
CA ASP A 658 -48.43 -19.12 -5.12
C ASP A 658 -47.73 -18.08 -5.99
N PHE A 659 -46.41 -17.92 -5.80
CA PHE A 659 -45.58 -17.06 -6.64
C PHE A 659 -45.51 -17.57 -8.08
N LEU A 660 -45.39 -18.88 -8.29
CA LEU A 660 -45.39 -19.48 -9.63
C LEU A 660 -46.68 -19.15 -10.38
N ALA A 661 -47.84 -19.31 -9.74
CA ALA A 661 -49.14 -18.99 -10.34
C ALA A 661 -49.26 -17.49 -10.68
N LEU A 662 -48.76 -16.60 -9.81
CA LEU A 662 -48.69 -15.16 -10.11
C LEU A 662 -47.79 -14.86 -11.31
N ALA A 663 -46.63 -15.52 -11.39
CA ALA A 663 -45.68 -15.35 -12.48
C ALA A 663 -46.21 -15.87 -13.82
N GLU A 664 -46.89 -17.02 -13.83
CA GLU A 664 -47.54 -17.58 -15.02
C GLU A 664 -48.65 -16.66 -15.53
N LYS A 665 -49.49 -16.16 -14.62
CA LYS A 665 -50.55 -15.21 -14.97
C LYS A 665 -49.99 -13.90 -15.55
N ALA A 666 -48.98 -13.32 -14.89
CA ALA A 666 -48.36 -12.08 -15.35
C ALA A 666 -47.66 -12.25 -16.71
N THR A 667 -47.06 -13.43 -16.95
CA THR A 667 -46.43 -13.74 -18.24
C THR A 667 -47.45 -13.76 -19.36
N ASN A 668 -48.58 -14.47 -19.19
CA ASN A 668 -49.64 -14.53 -20.20
C ASN A 668 -50.22 -13.14 -20.52
N MET A 669 -50.48 -12.32 -19.49
CA MET A 669 -51.00 -10.95 -19.66
C MET A 669 -50.01 -10.05 -20.41
N GLU A 670 -48.71 -10.12 -20.11
CA GLU A 670 -47.72 -9.31 -20.82
C GLU A 670 -47.44 -9.81 -22.23
N GLU A 671 -47.52 -11.12 -22.51
CA GLU A 671 -47.40 -11.65 -23.88
C GLU A 671 -48.54 -11.15 -24.76
N GLU A 672 -49.78 -11.18 -24.27
CA GLU A 672 -50.94 -10.58 -24.95
C GLU A 672 -50.73 -9.06 -25.19
N LYS A 673 -50.19 -8.35 -24.20
CA LYS A 673 -49.88 -6.92 -24.29
C LYS A 673 -48.79 -6.62 -25.34
N LEU A 674 -47.70 -7.37 -25.37
CA LEU A 674 -46.59 -7.22 -26.34
C LEU A 674 -47.01 -7.52 -27.78
N ILE A 675 -48.02 -8.36 -27.99
CA ILE A 675 -48.63 -8.61 -29.31
C ILE A 675 -49.49 -7.41 -29.75
N SER A 676 -50.00 -6.62 -28.81
CA SER A 676 -50.90 -5.48 -29.07
C SER A 676 -50.23 -4.10 -29.07
N GLU A 677 -49.10 -3.93 -28.38
CA GLU A 677 -48.43 -2.63 -28.21
C GLU A 677 -47.33 -2.40 -29.27
N GLN A 678 -47.49 -1.35 -30.06
CA GLN A 678 -46.38 -0.71 -30.79
C GLN A 678 -46.01 0.56 -30.04
N PHE A 679 -44.75 0.67 -29.62
CA PHE A 679 -44.21 1.93 -29.14
C PHE A 679 -44.33 2.98 -30.28
N PRO A 680 -44.92 4.16 -30.05
CA PRO A 680 -44.99 5.19 -31.07
C PRO A 680 -43.59 5.77 -31.33
N LEU A 681 -43.06 5.60 -32.54
CA LEU A 681 -41.80 6.20 -32.97
C LEU A 681 -42.02 7.67 -33.32
N SER A 682 -41.31 8.58 -32.65
CA SER A 682 -41.23 9.99 -33.03
C SER A 682 -39.86 10.30 -33.62
N ILE A 683 -39.81 10.68 -34.90
CA ILE A 683 -38.58 11.17 -35.54
C ILE A 683 -38.63 12.70 -35.60
N LYS A 684 -37.64 13.36 -35.01
CA LYS A 684 -37.51 14.83 -35.00
C LYS A 684 -36.23 15.24 -35.71
N LEU A 685 -36.35 16.21 -36.62
CA LEU A 685 -35.23 16.88 -37.26
C LEU A 685 -34.89 18.13 -36.43
N SER A 686 -33.65 18.25 -35.97
CA SER A 686 -33.20 19.35 -35.10
C SER A 686 -32.12 20.21 -35.74
#